data_AF-A0A2S7KQG7-F1
#
_entry.id   AF-A0A2S7KQG7-F1
#
_cell.length_a   1.000
_cell.length_b   1.000
_cell.length_c   1.000
_cell.angle_alpha   90.00
_cell.angle_beta   90.00
_cell.angle_gamma   90.00
#
_symmetry.space_group_name_H-M   'P 1'
#
loop_
_entity.id
_entity.type
_entity.pdbx_description
1 polymer ?
#
loop_
_entity_poly.entity_id
_entity_poly.type
_entity_poly.pdbx_seq_one_letter_code
_entity_poly.pdbx_strand_id
1 'polypeptide(L)'
;MDMQKFTIVEIKRALYSVTVALLFSFFAFGQTKEIPSGSVIIDMGISPQTIDNGVKPYGLVYSLIKNYNVTVIWSIEPTKISGGTDFTVDGKTFRGGPFIIEQGSLTQAVLDEISDWEDEGVVTYTTLTDKIIPVYQEINYYGNWVLDPQNGVKITKKYLDAAGIPNTDFREAEADDLTSCDDVYLLPHADVTWDKHGNLINWNSPIADGGSAGWIWTGCKAVSGLENLVDPNDSSVRANFLANDPTVPPTQAQEDFGYSLIYDGAHEDASNDFDNYVQGFPADPFMQFLGKPGKIFDEGAERVYVLFPTGSWRSSTTVAIYDPNQPDVINGIGGLDIDGPAALLAYGRAFGDDDRGMVMYEAGHEFKDKNDDPDDNGGENGQVAAIRAFLNFSLLAPNSKVPTIVDDTGTVPSTISSGEPIQFDLSGSTGSGTLSFEWTTSCSFGTFDNPTSSMPIFNPGIVSDVECCVIQVEITDECGRRSFNTYPVCIQPPAPRIEITKAGTLNDENQDNCSDAGETITYDFVVRNLSSVEIENIVVNDPLLGGDIPGPISGDTDNDGKLDINEMWSYSANYIITQDDIDLGQVENQATVTGVGNGQITSDLSDDISVNAPNPLRPKNMYGTTRTPIYTSINPGSWTNPNTWSGGNVPPINLNNTDVVNINTRVELTSGGY
;
A
#
# COMPACT_ATOMS: atom_id res chain seq x y z
N MET A 1 -9.46 -30.38 -38.22
CA MET A 1 -9.61 -28.99 -37.76
C MET A 1 -9.61 -29.07 -36.24
N ASP A 2 -8.47 -28.71 -35.67
CA ASP A 2 -8.07 -28.97 -34.29
C ASP A 2 -8.93 -28.22 -33.27
N MET A 3 -9.39 -28.93 -32.25
CA MET A 3 -9.65 -28.33 -30.94
C MET A 3 -8.30 -28.13 -30.27
N GLN A 4 -7.79 -26.90 -30.25
CA GLN A 4 -6.63 -26.56 -29.43
C GLN A 4 -6.96 -26.85 -27.97
N LYS A 5 -6.23 -27.82 -27.39
CA LYS A 5 -6.18 -28.04 -25.95
C LYS A 5 -5.40 -26.88 -25.34
N PHE A 6 -6.09 -25.93 -24.75
CA PHE A 6 -5.44 -24.93 -23.90
C PHE A 6 -4.78 -25.65 -22.71
N THR A 7 -3.52 -25.32 -22.50
CA THR A 7 -2.76 -25.83 -21.35
C THR A 7 -3.24 -25.16 -20.06
N ILE A 8 -3.05 -25.80 -18.90
CA ILE A 8 -3.42 -25.25 -17.58
C ILE A 8 -2.77 -23.86 -17.35
N VAL A 9 -1.65 -23.57 -18.01
CA VAL A 9 -0.96 -22.27 -17.98
C VAL A 9 -1.73 -21.18 -18.72
N GLU A 10 -2.38 -21.48 -19.85
CA GLU A 10 -3.18 -20.53 -20.63
C GLU A 10 -4.53 -20.25 -19.94
N ILE A 11 -5.10 -21.25 -19.26
CA ILE A 11 -6.30 -21.07 -18.42
C ILE A 11 -5.96 -20.21 -17.19
N LYS A 12 -4.77 -20.35 -16.59
CA LYS A 12 -4.31 -19.48 -15.50
C LYS A 12 -4.05 -18.05 -15.97
N ARG A 13 -3.48 -17.83 -17.17
CA ARG A 13 -3.35 -16.48 -17.76
C ARG A 13 -4.70 -15.85 -18.08
N ALA A 14 -5.64 -16.61 -18.64
CA ALA A 14 -6.99 -16.10 -18.91
C ALA A 14 -7.78 -15.80 -17.63
N LEU A 15 -7.62 -16.61 -16.56
CA LEU A 15 -8.19 -16.31 -15.25
C LEU A 15 -7.54 -15.10 -14.58
N TYR A 16 -6.22 -14.91 -14.72
CA TYR A 16 -5.54 -13.69 -14.25
C TYR A 16 -5.99 -12.45 -15.03
N SER A 17 -6.13 -12.54 -16.37
CA SER A 17 -6.64 -11.44 -17.20
C SER A 17 -8.11 -11.10 -16.93
N VAL A 18 -8.93 -12.06 -16.50
CA VAL A 18 -10.32 -11.80 -16.06
C VAL A 18 -10.39 -11.24 -14.64
N THR A 19 -9.35 -11.43 -13.82
CA THR A 19 -9.28 -10.82 -12.48
C THR A 19 -8.76 -9.38 -12.53
N VAL A 20 -7.90 -9.05 -13.51
CA VAL A 20 -7.38 -7.68 -13.74
C VAL A 20 -8.41 -6.77 -14.45
N ALA A 21 -9.37 -7.33 -15.19
CA ALA A 21 -10.40 -6.56 -15.89
C ALA A 21 -11.70 -6.30 -15.08
N LEU A 22 -11.78 -6.75 -13.82
CA LEU A 22 -12.95 -6.60 -12.95
C LEU A 22 -12.82 -5.48 -11.90
N LEU A 23 -11.89 -4.53 -12.13
CA LEU A 23 -11.72 -3.33 -11.30
C LEU A 23 -12.34 -2.05 -11.90
N PHE A 24 -12.90 -2.11 -13.11
CA PHE A 24 -13.64 -1.00 -13.70
C PHE A 24 -15.10 -1.37 -13.90
N SER A 25 -15.87 -1.24 -12.82
CA SER A 25 -17.32 -1.02 -12.91
C SER A 25 -17.79 -0.30 -11.64
N PHE A 26 -18.37 0.87 -11.87
CA PHE A 26 -18.99 1.75 -10.88
C PHE A 26 -19.96 1.00 -9.96
N PHE A 27 -19.50 0.67 -8.75
CA PHE A 27 -20.20 0.77 -7.47
C PHE A 27 -19.14 0.55 -6.38
N ALA A 28 -18.73 1.61 -5.70
CA ALA A 28 -17.80 1.54 -4.57
C ALA A 28 -18.43 0.71 -3.43
N PHE A 29 -18.09 -0.57 -3.34
CA PHE A 29 -17.98 -1.17 -2.01
C PHE A 29 -16.80 -0.45 -1.37
N GLY A 30 -17.08 0.42 -0.40
CA GLY A 30 -16.06 1.22 0.27
C GLY A 30 -14.97 0.28 0.77
N GLN A 31 -13.81 0.34 0.13
CA GLN A 31 -12.61 -0.30 0.64
C GLN A 31 -12.42 0.24 2.06
N THR A 32 -12.12 -0.63 3.01
CA THR A 32 -11.80 -0.20 4.37
C THR A 32 -10.40 -0.65 4.70
N LYS A 33 -9.70 0.15 5.52
CA LYS A 33 -8.37 -0.17 6.01
C LYS A 33 -8.33 0.11 7.50
N GLU A 34 -7.72 -0.80 8.25
CA GLU A 34 -7.38 -0.57 9.64
C GLU A 34 -6.08 0.24 9.68
N ILE A 35 -6.15 1.45 10.22
CA ILE A 35 -4.98 2.27 10.52
C ILE A 35 -4.58 2.04 11.99
N PRO A 36 -3.29 1.84 12.30
CA PRO A 36 -2.84 1.67 13.67
C PRO A 36 -2.90 2.99 14.46
N SER A 37 -2.95 2.89 15.79
CA SER A 37 -2.66 3.97 16.71
C SER A 37 -1.29 4.58 16.41
N GLY A 38 -1.16 5.89 16.62
CA GLY A 38 0.02 6.68 16.24
C GLY A 38 0.02 7.17 14.79
N SER A 39 -1.00 6.85 13.98
CA SER A 39 -1.14 7.39 12.62
C SER A 39 -1.54 8.86 12.67
N VAL A 40 -1.11 9.67 11.71
CA VAL A 40 -1.42 11.11 11.64
C VAL A 40 -2.53 11.35 10.61
N ILE A 41 -3.57 12.08 11.02
CA ILE A 41 -4.68 12.50 10.15
C ILE A 41 -4.56 14.00 9.90
N ILE A 42 -4.51 14.41 8.64
CA ILE A 42 -4.63 15.81 8.24
C ILE A 42 -6.12 16.18 8.27
N ASP A 43 -6.48 17.11 9.16
CA ASP A 43 -7.86 17.49 9.44
C ASP A 43 -8.37 18.48 8.40
N MET A 44 -9.03 17.97 7.37
CA MET A 44 -9.66 18.77 6.31
C MET A 44 -10.99 19.41 6.75
N GLY A 45 -11.43 19.15 7.99
CA GLY A 45 -12.75 19.47 8.51
C GLY A 45 -12.84 20.76 9.35
N ILE A 46 -11.77 21.55 9.42
CA ILE A 46 -11.67 22.75 10.27
C ILE A 46 -12.64 23.84 9.83
N SER A 47 -13.25 24.55 10.78
CA SER A 47 -14.16 25.67 10.50
C SER A 47 -13.82 26.89 11.36
N PRO A 48 -13.72 28.10 10.78
CA PRO A 48 -13.84 28.41 9.36
C PRO A 48 -12.68 27.83 8.53
N GLN A 49 -12.95 27.56 7.24
CA GLN A 49 -11.94 27.17 6.27
C GLN A 49 -11.12 28.40 5.87
N THR A 50 -9.81 28.22 5.81
CA THR A 50 -8.84 29.23 5.40
C THR A 50 -7.89 28.62 4.38
N ILE A 51 -7.11 29.44 3.67
CA ILE A 51 -6.06 28.91 2.79
C ILE A 51 -5.11 28.01 3.59
N ASP A 52 -4.73 28.45 4.79
CA ASP A 52 -3.78 27.74 5.65
C ASP A 52 -4.30 26.36 6.10
N ASN A 53 -5.56 26.26 6.54
CA ASN A 53 -6.10 24.99 7.06
C ASN A 53 -6.86 24.14 6.03
N GLY A 54 -7.19 24.70 4.87
CA GLY A 54 -8.05 24.06 3.86
C GLY A 54 -7.39 23.83 2.51
N VAL A 55 -6.36 24.60 2.15
CA VAL A 55 -5.64 24.49 0.87
C VAL A 55 -4.20 24.00 1.04
N LYS A 56 -3.43 24.54 2.00
CA LYS A 56 -2.07 24.03 2.29
C LYS A 56 -1.96 22.56 2.68
N PRO A 57 -2.98 21.88 3.23
CA PRO A 57 -2.96 20.42 3.35
C PRO A 57 -2.59 19.67 2.07
N TYR A 58 -2.98 20.17 0.89
CA TYR A 58 -2.59 19.57 -0.40
C TYR A 58 -1.10 19.73 -0.68
N GLY A 59 -0.48 20.82 -0.21
CA GLY A 59 0.97 21.02 -0.22
C GLY A 59 1.72 20.05 0.66
N LEU A 60 1.23 19.83 1.88
CA LEU A 60 1.77 18.78 2.77
C LEU A 60 1.68 17.40 2.10
N VAL A 61 0.50 17.04 1.55
CA VAL A 61 0.32 15.78 0.81
C VAL A 61 1.31 15.68 -0.36
N TYR A 62 1.46 16.74 -1.14
CA TYR A 62 2.40 16.79 -2.24
C TYR A 62 3.85 16.59 -1.78
N SER A 63 4.28 17.30 -0.73
CA SER A 63 5.63 17.20 -0.19
C SER A 63 5.92 15.82 0.39
N LEU A 64 4.98 15.25 1.15
CA LEU A 64 5.10 13.89 1.69
C LEU A 64 5.29 12.84 0.60
N ILE A 65 4.51 12.93 -0.48
CA ILE A 65 4.62 12.00 -1.61
C ILE A 65 5.94 12.23 -2.35
N LYS A 66 6.25 13.47 -2.72
CA LYS A 66 7.36 13.78 -3.62
C LYS A 66 8.74 13.72 -2.97
N ASN A 67 8.85 14.23 -1.75
CA ASN A 67 10.14 14.42 -1.07
C ASN A 67 10.44 13.31 -0.07
N TYR A 68 9.40 12.69 0.48
CA TYR A 68 9.51 11.68 1.53
C TYR A 68 8.95 10.32 1.13
N ASN A 69 8.36 10.22 -0.06
CA ASN A 69 8.02 8.93 -0.63
C ASN A 69 7.03 8.19 0.31
N VAL A 70 6.10 8.96 0.89
CA VAL A 70 5.08 8.53 1.84
C VAL A 70 3.75 8.37 1.11
N THR A 71 3.17 7.17 1.19
CA THR A 71 1.83 6.92 0.68
C THR A 71 0.81 7.59 1.59
N VAL A 72 -0.10 8.36 1.00
CA VAL A 72 -1.15 9.07 1.73
C VAL A 72 -2.49 8.42 1.43
N ILE A 73 -3.20 8.01 2.48
CA ILE A 73 -4.57 7.49 2.33
C ILE A 73 -5.53 8.67 2.24
N TRP A 74 -6.34 8.72 1.19
CA TRP A 74 -7.45 9.64 1.07
C TRP A 74 -8.76 8.93 1.44
N SER A 75 -9.39 9.40 2.52
CA SER A 75 -10.56 8.74 3.10
C SER A 75 -11.83 9.51 2.81
N ILE A 76 -12.80 8.87 2.14
CA ILE A 76 -14.12 9.43 1.86
C ILE A 76 -15.18 8.41 2.22
N GLU A 77 -16.14 8.78 3.06
CA GLU A 77 -17.29 7.92 3.35
C GLU A 77 -18.24 7.87 2.14
N PRO A 78 -18.41 6.70 1.49
CA PRO A 78 -19.15 6.60 0.23
C PRO A 78 -20.63 6.95 0.34
N THR A 79 -21.20 6.93 1.55
CA THR A 79 -22.64 7.19 1.77
C THR A 79 -22.92 8.52 2.46
N LYS A 80 -21.92 9.38 2.65
CA LYS A 80 -22.09 10.62 3.40
C LYS A 80 -22.99 11.63 2.69
N ILE A 81 -23.59 12.51 3.48
CA ILE A 81 -24.28 13.71 2.99
C ILE A 81 -23.31 14.89 2.86
N SER A 82 -23.72 15.99 2.23
CA SER A 82 -22.88 17.19 2.07
C SER A 82 -22.45 17.75 3.43
N GLY A 83 -21.15 18.05 3.57
CA GLY A 83 -20.53 18.41 4.85
C GLY A 83 -20.58 17.30 5.91
N GLY A 84 -20.98 16.08 5.56
CA GLY A 84 -21.12 14.92 6.44
C GLY A 84 -19.79 14.38 6.96
N THR A 85 -19.88 13.45 7.90
CA THR A 85 -18.73 12.78 8.51
C THR A 85 -18.13 11.75 7.55
N ASP A 86 -16.81 11.74 7.46
CA ASP A 86 -16.04 10.66 6.81
C ASP A 86 -15.80 9.51 7.80
N PHE A 87 -15.27 9.82 8.98
CA PHE A 87 -15.17 8.87 10.07
C PHE A 87 -14.97 9.59 11.42
N THR A 88 -14.91 8.81 12.50
CA THR A 88 -14.63 9.30 13.85
C THR A 88 -13.67 8.35 14.54
N VAL A 89 -12.62 8.90 15.15
CA VAL A 89 -11.61 8.18 15.94
C VAL A 89 -11.32 8.99 17.19
N ASP A 90 -11.17 8.32 18.33
CA ASP A 90 -10.92 8.94 19.65
C ASP A 90 -11.93 10.03 20.05
N GLY A 91 -13.16 9.97 19.53
CA GLY A 91 -14.19 10.99 19.75
C GLY A 91 -14.05 12.25 18.90
N LYS A 92 -13.04 12.35 18.03
CA LYS A 92 -12.87 13.43 17.03
C LYS A 92 -13.48 12.99 15.69
N THR A 93 -14.29 13.88 15.10
CA THR A 93 -14.96 13.65 13.82
C THR A 93 -14.21 14.35 12.69
N PHE A 94 -13.93 13.61 11.62
CA PHE A 94 -13.27 14.13 10.42
C PHE A 94 -14.26 14.25 9.26
N ARG A 95 -14.06 15.27 8.43
CA ARG A 95 -14.95 15.66 7.32
C ARG A 95 -14.12 16.19 6.16
N GLY A 96 -14.76 16.30 5.00
CA GLY A 96 -14.17 16.92 3.82
C GLY A 96 -13.03 16.09 3.22
N GLY A 97 -13.05 14.77 3.35
CA GLY A 97 -12.05 13.91 2.71
C GLY A 97 -10.67 14.03 3.36
N PRO A 98 -10.51 13.68 4.65
CA PRO A 98 -9.23 13.74 5.34
C PRO A 98 -8.16 12.85 4.69
N PHE A 99 -6.91 13.27 4.83
CA PHE A 99 -5.73 12.51 4.43
C PHE A 99 -5.09 11.85 5.65
N ILE A 100 -4.54 10.64 5.50
CA ILE A 100 -3.94 9.88 6.60
C ILE A 100 -2.55 9.40 6.21
N ILE A 101 -1.60 9.61 7.12
CA ILE A 101 -0.26 9.04 7.11
C ILE A 101 -0.22 7.94 8.17
N GLU A 102 0.04 6.71 7.75
CA GLU A 102 0.11 5.57 8.68
C GLU A 102 1.34 5.67 9.58
N GLN A 103 1.20 5.19 10.82
CA GLN A 103 2.25 5.24 11.84
C GLN A 103 3.60 4.69 11.36
N GLY A 104 3.59 3.63 10.54
CA GLY A 104 4.80 3.00 10.00
C GLY A 104 5.61 3.88 9.04
N SER A 105 5.01 4.95 8.51
CA SER A 105 5.67 5.91 7.60
C SER A 105 6.21 7.15 8.31
N LEU A 106 5.93 7.32 9.61
CA LEU A 106 6.31 8.51 10.39
C LEU A 106 7.76 8.45 10.89
N THR A 107 8.71 8.55 9.95
CA THR A 107 10.12 8.79 10.30
C THR A 107 10.31 10.17 10.93
N GLN A 108 11.44 10.44 11.59
CA GLN A 108 11.71 11.77 12.16
C GLN A 108 11.64 12.88 11.10
N ALA A 109 12.17 12.64 9.90
CA ALA A 109 12.14 13.62 8.82
C ALA A 109 10.72 13.92 8.33
N VAL A 110 9.84 12.90 8.32
CA VAL A 110 8.41 13.06 8.00
C VAL A 110 7.68 13.83 9.10
N LEU A 111 8.01 13.58 10.37
CA LEU A 111 7.45 14.32 11.49
C LEU A 111 7.88 15.79 11.49
N ASP A 112 9.14 16.06 11.15
CA ASP A 112 9.67 17.42 11.00
C ASP A 112 8.95 18.17 9.86
N GLU A 113 8.75 17.50 8.71
CA GLU A 113 7.97 18.06 7.59
C GLU A 113 6.52 18.38 8.02
N ILE A 114 5.84 17.45 8.70
CA ILE A 114 4.48 17.70 9.21
C ILE A 114 4.48 18.92 10.13
N SER A 115 5.46 19.04 11.03
CA SER A 115 5.58 20.17 11.95
C SER A 115 5.78 21.49 11.22
N ASP A 116 6.58 21.53 10.15
CA ASP A 116 6.80 22.74 9.35
C ASP A 116 5.49 23.20 8.69
N TRP A 117 4.66 22.27 8.19
CA TRP A 117 3.35 22.60 7.64
C TRP A 117 2.31 22.98 8.71
N GLU A 118 2.42 22.44 9.93
CA GLU A 118 1.59 22.86 11.06
C GLU A 118 1.87 24.32 11.47
N ASP A 119 3.13 24.75 11.42
CA ASP A 119 3.51 26.16 11.60
C ASP A 119 2.95 27.08 10.49
N GLU A 120 2.68 26.51 9.31
CA GLU A 120 2.00 27.16 8.20
C GLU A 120 0.46 27.14 8.30
N GLY A 121 -0.09 26.50 9.35
CA GLY A 121 -1.52 26.47 9.69
C GLY A 121 -2.28 25.22 9.24
N VAL A 122 -1.59 24.20 8.72
CA VAL A 122 -2.15 22.86 8.57
C VAL A 122 -2.49 22.31 9.95
N VAL A 123 -3.61 21.60 10.08
CA VAL A 123 -4.03 21.01 11.35
C VAL A 123 -4.01 19.51 11.24
N THR A 124 -3.25 18.83 12.10
CA THR A 124 -3.22 17.36 12.14
C THR A 124 -3.75 16.79 13.46
N TYR A 125 -3.90 15.47 13.51
CA TYR A 125 -4.27 14.72 14.70
C TYR A 125 -3.62 13.34 14.68
N THR A 126 -2.87 13.00 15.72
CA THR A 126 -2.32 11.66 15.92
C THR A 126 -3.33 10.75 16.61
N THR A 127 -3.63 9.60 16.02
CA THR A 127 -4.57 8.62 16.58
C THR A 127 -4.04 7.99 17.85
N LEU A 128 -4.92 7.77 18.83
CA LEU A 128 -4.60 7.07 20.09
C LEU A 128 -5.03 5.61 20.06
N THR A 129 -5.93 5.25 19.13
CA THR A 129 -6.46 3.90 18.97
C THR A 129 -6.42 3.47 17.51
N ASP A 130 -6.30 2.16 17.30
CA ASP A 130 -6.44 1.55 15.98
C ASP A 130 -7.87 1.79 15.46
N LYS A 131 -8.02 2.02 14.15
CA LYS A 131 -9.30 2.40 13.56
C LYS A 131 -9.48 1.84 12.15
N ILE A 132 -10.62 1.20 11.90
CA ILE A 132 -11.07 0.93 10.54
C ILE A 132 -11.70 2.20 9.94
N ILE A 133 -11.16 2.67 8.82
CA ILE A 133 -11.61 3.84 8.07
C ILE A 133 -12.03 3.47 6.64
N PRO A 134 -12.94 4.22 6.01
CA PRO A 134 -13.17 4.10 4.58
C PRO A 134 -11.95 4.62 3.80
N VAL A 135 -11.61 3.97 2.70
CA VAL A 135 -10.52 4.34 1.80
C VAL A 135 -11.14 4.60 0.44
N TYR A 136 -11.01 5.83 -0.04
CA TYR A 136 -11.30 6.14 -1.44
C TYR A 136 -10.11 5.73 -2.29
N GLN A 137 -8.90 6.15 -1.89
CA GLN A 137 -7.68 5.88 -2.62
C GLN A 137 -6.43 5.99 -1.73
N GLU A 138 -5.39 5.21 -2.06
CA GLU A 138 -4.02 5.44 -1.59
C GLU A 138 -3.26 6.20 -2.68
N ILE A 139 -2.68 7.34 -2.32
CA ILE A 139 -1.98 8.25 -3.23
C ILE A 139 -0.49 8.11 -2.99
N ASN A 140 0.21 7.64 -4.01
CA ASN A 140 1.66 7.42 -4.03
C ASN A 140 2.31 7.99 -5.30
N TYR A 141 1.68 9.02 -5.87
CA TYR A 141 2.09 9.68 -7.10
C TYR A 141 1.71 11.16 -7.06
N TYR A 142 2.29 11.95 -7.95
CA TYR A 142 1.97 13.36 -8.16
C TYR A 142 1.84 13.67 -9.64
N GLY A 143 1.17 14.77 -9.98
CA GLY A 143 0.86 15.09 -11.38
C GLY A 143 1.78 16.08 -12.05
N ASN A 144 1.86 15.97 -13.37
CA ASN A 144 2.49 16.96 -14.24
C ASN A 144 1.44 17.97 -14.71
N TRP A 145 1.45 19.17 -14.11
CA TRP A 145 0.57 20.26 -14.52
C TRP A 145 1.16 21.05 -15.68
N VAL A 146 0.33 21.30 -16.70
CA VAL A 146 0.64 22.20 -17.80
C VAL A 146 -0.36 23.35 -17.79
N LEU A 147 0.16 24.56 -17.66
CA LEU A 147 -0.63 25.78 -17.61
C LEU A 147 -0.67 26.42 -18.99
N ASP A 148 -1.86 26.78 -19.44
CA ASP A 148 -2.01 27.58 -20.65
C ASP A 148 -1.34 28.95 -20.47
N PRO A 149 -0.46 29.37 -21.40
CA PRO A 149 0.32 30.60 -21.28
C PRO A 149 -0.54 31.88 -21.42
N GLN A 150 -1.74 31.80 -21.99
CA GLN A 150 -2.58 32.95 -22.29
C GLN A 150 -3.55 33.25 -21.16
N ASN A 151 -3.25 34.27 -20.36
CA ASN A 151 -4.07 34.71 -19.21
C ASN A 151 -4.32 33.62 -18.14
N GLY A 152 -4.09 32.35 -18.47
CA GLY A 152 -4.45 31.16 -17.71
C GLY A 152 -3.49 30.89 -16.56
N VAL A 153 -2.19 31.08 -16.81
CA VAL A 153 -1.14 30.97 -15.80
C VAL A 153 -1.47 31.72 -14.52
N LYS A 154 -2.02 32.94 -14.61
CA LYS A 154 -2.17 33.82 -13.45
C LYS A 154 -3.11 33.29 -12.37
N ILE A 155 -4.06 32.44 -12.72
CA ILE A 155 -5.08 31.95 -11.79
C ILE A 155 -4.68 30.60 -11.24
N THR A 156 -4.41 29.64 -12.11
CA THR A 156 -4.02 28.29 -11.68
C THR A 156 -2.67 28.30 -10.96
N LYS A 157 -1.76 29.22 -11.33
CA LYS A 157 -0.56 29.45 -10.53
C LYS A 157 -0.90 29.95 -9.12
N LYS A 158 -1.85 30.87 -8.94
CA LYS A 158 -2.26 31.30 -7.58
C LYS A 158 -2.84 30.16 -6.77
N TYR A 159 -3.58 29.25 -7.40
CA TYR A 159 -4.14 28.07 -6.73
C TYR A 159 -3.01 27.13 -6.25
N LEU A 160 -2.04 26.84 -7.13
CA LEU A 160 -0.88 26.02 -6.81
C LEU A 160 0.04 26.70 -5.77
N ASP A 161 0.28 28.01 -5.89
CA ASP A 161 1.05 28.81 -4.94
C ASP A 161 0.37 28.80 -3.55
N ALA A 162 -0.97 28.93 -3.49
CA ALA A 162 -1.72 28.88 -2.23
C ALA A 162 -1.65 27.52 -1.54
N ALA A 163 -1.52 26.45 -2.32
CA ALA A 163 -1.23 25.10 -1.82
C ALA A 163 0.26 24.89 -1.51
N GLY A 164 1.15 25.85 -1.80
CA GLY A 164 2.59 25.72 -1.59
C GLY A 164 3.30 24.79 -2.57
N ILE A 165 2.71 24.54 -3.75
CA ILE A 165 3.34 23.73 -4.81
C ILE A 165 4.43 24.55 -5.50
N PRO A 166 5.69 24.06 -5.59
CA PRO A 166 6.78 24.80 -6.20
C PRO A 166 6.55 25.11 -7.69
N ASN A 167 6.96 26.30 -8.11
CA ASN A 167 6.88 26.72 -9.51
C ASN A 167 7.78 25.94 -10.47
N THR A 168 8.74 25.19 -9.96
CA THR A 168 9.59 24.27 -10.74
C THR A 168 8.85 23.00 -11.15
N ASP A 169 7.67 22.76 -10.58
CA ASP A 169 6.96 21.48 -10.67
C ASP A 169 5.75 21.51 -11.61
N PHE A 170 5.58 22.63 -12.30
CA PHE A 170 4.64 22.79 -13.40
C PHE A 170 5.29 23.59 -14.53
N ARG A 171 4.78 23.43 -15.75
CA ARG A 171 5.29 24.14 -16.93
C ARG A 171 4.18 24.89 -17.65
N GLU A 172 4.58 25.83 -18.50
CA GLU A 172 3.68 26.53 -19.41
C GLU A 172 3.87 25.99 -20.83
N ALA A 173 2.79 25.77 -21.55
CA ALA A 173 2.79 25.35 -22.96
C ALA A 173 1.41 25.53 -23.60
N GLU A 174 1.37 25.73 -24.91
CA GLU A 174 0.11 25.73 -25.67
C GLU A 174 -0.37 24.29 -25.90
N ALA A 175 -1.63 24.10 -26.28
CA ALA A 175 -2.20 22.76 -26.44
C ALA A 175 -1.52 21.90 -27.55
N ASP A 176 -0.89 22.55 -28.54
CA ASP A 176 -0.12 21.87 -29.59
C ASP A 176 1.23 21.32 -29.09
N ASP A 177 1.73 21.82 -27.97
CA ASP A 177 2.98 21.38 -27.33
C ASP A 177 2.74 20.31 -26.26
N LEU A 178 1.50 19.83 -26.13
CA LEU A 178 1.14 18.74 -25.23
C LEU A 178 1.60 17.39 -25.78
N THR A 179 2.03 16.55 -24.86
CA THR A 179 2.57 15.21 -25.11
C THR A 179 1.84 14.18 -24.26
N SER A 180 2.14 12.89 -24.49
CA SER A 180 1.65 11.81 -23.65
C SER A 180 2.16 11.85 -22.20
N CYS A 181 3.18 12.66 -21.91
CA CYS A 181 3.75 12.83 -20.59
C CYS A 181 3.05 13.90 -19.74
N ASP A 182 2.19 14.70 -20.36
CA ASP A 182 1.40 15.71 -19.67
C ASP A 182 0.12 15.06 -19.11
N ASP A 183 -0.19 15.33 -17.84
CA ASP A 183 -1.32 14.69 -17.16
C ASP A 183 -2.56 15.56 -17.22
N VAL A 184 -2.40 16.85 -16.89
CA VAL A 184 -3.50 17.81 -16.83
C VAL A 184 -3.14 19.14 -17.50
N TYR A 185 -4.05 19.64 -18.34
CA TYR A 185 -3.97 20.95 -18.99
C TYR A 185 -4.93 21.94 -18.33
N LEU A 186 -4.42 23.11 -17.94
CA LEU A 186 -5.14 24.10 -17.13
C LEU A 186 -5.44 25.37 -17.94
N LEU A 187 -6.72 25.62 -18.19
CA LEU A 187 -7.21 26.63 -19.12
C LEU A 187 -8.29 27.57 -18.51
N PRO A 188 -7.97 28.47 -17.56
CA PRO A 188 -9.01 29.28 -16.91
C PRO A 188 -9.53 30.47 -17.73
N HIS A 189 -8.77 31.03 -18.68
CA HIS A 189 -9.13 32.32 -19.31
C HIS A 189 -8.62 32.51 -20.73
N ALA A 190 -8.24 31.43 -21.42
CA ALA A 190 -7.75 31.54 -22.78
C ALA A 190 -8.85 32.02 -23.73
N ASP A 191 -8.44 32.77 -24.75
CA ASP A 191 -9.28 33.03 -25.91
C ASP A 191 -9.23 31.78 -26.79
N VAL A 192 -10.23 30.90 -26.63
CA VAL A 192 -10.25 29.60 -27.28
C VAL A 192 -10.48 29.74 -28.77
N THR A 193 -9.55 29.22 -29.57
CA THR A 193 -9.61 29.20 -31.03
C THR A 193 -9.18 27.83 -31.56
N TRP A 194 -9.69 27.44 -32.74
CA TRP A 194 -9.44 26.10 -33.29
C TRP A 194 -7.96 25.83 -33.54
N ASP A 195 -7.25 26.83 -34.08
CA ASP A 195 -5.83 26.76 -34.40
C ASP A 195 -4.93 26.54 -33.18
N LYS A 196 -5.41 26.87 -31.98
CA LYS A 196 -4.64 26.74 -30.74
C LYS A 196 -5.10 25.61 -29.83
N HIS A 197 -6.39 25.25 -29.88
CA HIS A 197 -7.00 24.34 -28.91
C HIS A 197 -7.66 23.11 -29.54
N GLY A 198 -7.80 23.06 -30.87
CA GLY A 198 -8.44 21.94 -31.57
C GLY A 198 -7.73 20.60 -31.31
N ASN A 199 -6.41 20.64 -31.07
CA ASN A 199 -5.63 19.44 -30.75
C ASN A 199 -6.01 18.79 -29.41
N LEU A 200 -6.68 19.51 -28.49
CA LEU A 200 -7.16 18.94 -27.23
C LEU A 200 -8.08 17.74 -27.43
N ILE A 201 -8.84 17.70 -28.53
CA ILE A 201 -9.70 16.57 -28.90
C ILE A 201 -8.87 15.29 -29.09
N ASN A 202 -7.73 15.42 -29.78
CA ASN A 202 -6.82 14.31 -30.06
C ASN A 202 -6.00 13.94 -28.82
N TRP A 203 -5.47 14.94 -28.11
CA TRP A 203 -4.69 14.72 -26.89
C TRP A 203 -5.52 14.02 -25.79
N ASN A 204 -6.79 14.39 -25.62
CA ASN A 204 -7.68 13.74 -24.67
C ASN A 204 -8.15 12.33 -25.10
N SER A 205 -7.99 11.96 -26.39
CA SER A 205 -8.44 10.66 -26.92
C SER A 205 -7.77 9.46 -26.22
N PRO A 206 -8.36 8.25 -26.33
CA PRO A 206 -7.83 7.07 -25.67
C PRO A 206 -6.37 6.78 -26.07
N ILE A 207 -5.60 6.27 -25.12
CA ILE A 207 -4.19 5.85 -25.38
C ILE A 207 -4.15 4.79 -26.48
N ALA A 208 -5.13 3.89 -26.54
CA ALA A 208 -5.25 2.86 -27.56
C ALA A 208 -5.36 3.42 -28.99
N ASP A 209 -5.86 4.64 -29.15
CA ASP A 209 -6.03 5.33 -30.43
C ASP A 209 -4.87 6.30 -30.74
N GLY A 210 -3.80 6.26 -29.94
CA GLY A 210 -2.66 7.18 -30.06
C GLY A 210 -2.89 8.55 -29.42
N GLY A 211 -3.98 8.72 -28.67
CA GLY A 211 -4.18 9.87 -27.78
C GLY A 211 -3.39 9.74 -26.48
N SER A 212 -3.65 10.64 -25.53
CA SER A 212 -2.95 10.70 -24.25
C SER A 212 -3.86 10.52 -23.04
N ALA A 213 -5.17 10.32 -23.23
CA ALA A 213 -6.18 10.33 -22.16
C ALA A 213 -6.00 11.52 -21.20
N GLY A 214 -5.64 12.68 -21.76
CA GLY A 214 -5.31 13.90 -21.01
C GLY A 214 -6.48 14.50 -20.25
N TRP A 215 -6.21 15.02 -19.05
CA TRP A 215 -7.22 15.71 -18.24
C TRP A 215 -7.22 17.20 -18.56
N ILE A 216 -8.40 17.80 -18.61
CA ILE A 216 -8.57 19.22 -18.95
C ILE A 216 -9.35 19.87 -17.81
N TRP A 217 -8.78 20.89 -17.18
CA TRP A 217 -9.52 21.79 -16.30
C TRP A 217 -9.67 23.13 -17.02
N THR A 218 -10.89 23.65 -17.10
CA THR A 218 -11.21 24.91 -17.78
C THR A 218 -12.13 25.73 -16.89
N GLY A 219 -11.97 27.04 -16.91
CA GLY A 219 -12.83 27.93 -16.12
C GLY A 219 -13.26 29.19 -16.87
N CYS A 220 -14.17 29.96 -16.27
CA CYS A 220 -14.73 31.20 -16.83
C CYS A 220 -15.12 31.04 -18.32
N LYS A 221 -14.98 32.12 -19.10
CA LYS A 221 -15.29 32.21 -20.53
C LYS A 221 -14.60 31.17 -21.42
N ALA A 222 -13.51 30.55 -20.95
CA ALA A 222 -12.83 29.53 -21.74
C ALA A 222 -13.71 28.26 -21.87
N VAL A 223 -14.64 28.03 -20.95
CA VAL A 223 -15.55 26.87 -20.99
C VAL A 223 -16.53 26.96 -22.16
N SER A 224 -17.30 28.04 -22.26
CA SER A 224 -18.21 28.22 -23.41
C SER A 224 -17.44 28.31 -24.73
N GLY A 225 -16.26 28.94 -24.73
CA GLY A 225 -15.31 28.92 -25.85
C GLY A 225 -14.94 27.50 -26.31
N LEU A 226 -14.55 26.65 -25.36
CA LEU A 226 -14.12 25.27 -25.62
C LEU A 226 -15.26 24.37 -26.04
N GLU A 227 -16.41 24.42 -25.37
CA GLU A 227 -17.58 23.60 -25.73
C GLU A 227 -18.14 23.94 -27.12
N ASN A 228 -17.96 25.18 -27.58
CA ASN A 228 -18.41 25.63 -28.91
C ASN A 228 -17.34 25.54 -30.00
N LEU A 229 -16.18 24.92 -29.72
CA LEU A 229 -15.06 24.83 -30.66
C LEU A 229 -15.36 23.83 -31.80
N VAL A 230 -15.25 24.28 -33.05
CA VAL A 230 -15.57 23.51 -34.27
C VAL A 230 -14.44 23.57 -35.29
N ASP A 231 -14.14 22.46 -35.97
CA ASP A 231 -13.15 22.45 -37.05
C ASP A 231 -13.65 23.30 -38.24
N PRO A 232 -12.90 24.33 -38.67
CA PRO A 232 -13.28 25.13 -39.82
C PRO A 232 -13.33 24.33 -41.13
N ASN A 233 -12.73 23.15 -41.19
CA ASN A 233 -12.71 22.28 -42.37
C ASN A 233 -13.68 21.09 -42.27
N ASP A 234 -14.14 20.75 -41.06
CA ASP A 234 -15.09 19.65 -40.81
C ASP A 234 -16.00 19.97 -39.63
N SER A 235 -17.19 20.49 -39.92
CA SER A 235 -18.15 20.87 -38.89
C SER A 235 -18.65 19.70 -38.01
N SER A 236 -18.31 18.45 -38.35
CA SER A 236 -18.63 17.27 -37.52
C SER A 236 -17.59 17.03 -36.41
N VAL A 237 -16.40 17.62 -36.52
CA VAL A 237 -15.36 17.54 -35.48
C VAL A 237 -15.51 18.74 -34.56
N ARG A 238 -15.85 18.46 -33.30
CA ARG A 238 -16.15 19.45 -32.28
C ARG A 238 -15.57 19.03 -30.95
N ALA A 239 -15.27 20.01 -30.11
CA ALA A 239 -14.76 19.73 -28.79
C ALA A 239 -15.86 19.27 -27.82
N ASN A 240 -16.99 20.00 -27.73
CA ASN A 240 -18.20 19.71 -26.94
C ASN A 240 -18.09 18.52 -25.95
N PHE A 241 -17.16 18.63 -25.00
CA PHE A 241 -16.63 17.50 -24.27
C PHE A 241 -17.66 16.96 -23.29
N LEU A 242 -18.38 17.85 -22.60
CA LEU A 242 -19.34 17.49 -21.57
C LEU A 242 -20.79 17.72 -22.00
N ALA A 243 -21.06 18.53 -23.03
CA ALA A 243 -22.39 18.73 -23.57
C ALA A 243 -22.64 17.89 -24.85
N ASN A 244 -23.91 17.58 -25.11
CA ASN A 244 -24.36 17.07 -26.39
C ASN A 244 -24.65 18.25 -27.34
N ASP A 245 -24.58 17.97 -28.64
CA ASP A 245 -25.15 18.88 -29.64
C ASP A 245 -26.65 19.11 -29.38
N PRO A 246 -27.15 20.33 -29.62
CA PRO A 246 -28.57 20.60 -29.57
C PRO A 246 -29.31 19.78 -30.64
N THR A 247 -30.49 19.28 -30.28
CA THR A 247 -31.32 18.50 -31.22
C THR A 247 -31.77 19.30 -32.43
N VAL A 248 -31.82 20.64 -32.28
CA VAL A 248 -32.02 21.60 -33.37
C VAL A 248 -30.75 22.45 -33.47
N PRO A 249 -29.96 22.33 -34.55
CA PRO A 249 -28.78 23.17 -34.74
C PRO A 249 -29.15 24.66 -34.76
N PRO A 250 -28.27 25.55 -34.25
CA PRO A 250 -28.44 26.99 -34.38
C PRO A 250 -28.59 27.39 -35.86
N THR A 251 -29.45 28.38 -36.11
CA THR A 251 -29.45 29.05 -37.41
C THR A 251 -28.18 29.88 -37.58
N GLN A 252 -27.86 30.27 -38.82
CA GLN A 252 -26.71 31.16 -39.08
C GLN A 252 -26.75 32.47 -38.26
N ALA A 253 -27.94 32.97 -37.93
CA ALA A 253 -28.12 34.17 -37.11
C ALA A 253 -27.98 33.90 -35.60
N GLN A 254 -27.88 32.63 -35.20
CA GLN A 254 -27.76 32.18 -33.82
C GLN A 254 -26.38 31.62 -33.49
N GLU A 255 -25.58 31.21 -34.48
CA GLU A 255 -24.22 30.68 -34.29
C GLU A 255 -23.30 31.65 -33.55
N ASP A 256 -23.52 32.97 -33.70
CA ASP A 256 -22.78 34.01 -32.97
C ASP A 256 -22.99 33.97 -31.44
N PHE A 257 -24.02 33.24 -30.96
CA PHE A 257 -24.33 33.09 -29.54
C PHE A 257 -23.88 31.75 -28.96
N GLY A 258 -23.32 30.87 -29.79
CA GLY A 258 -22.83 29.55 -29.38
C GLY A 258 -23.56 28.41 -30.06
N TYR A 259 -23.22 27.19 -29.66
CA TYR A 259 -23.67 25.96 -30.28
C TYR A 259 -24.09 24.91 -29.23
N SER A 260 -23.17 24.46 -28.38
CA SER A 260 -23.42 23.54 -27.27
C SER A 260 -23.73 24.29 -25.97
N LEU A 261 -22.94 25.32 -25.68
CA LEU A 261 -23.21 26.31 -24.63
C LEU A 261 -23.52 27.66 -25.27
N ILE A 262 -24.25 28.51 -24.55
CA ILE A 262 -24.32 29.94 -24.88
C ILE A 262 -22.99 30.58 -24.47
N TYR A 263 -22.45 31.47 -25.31
CA TYR A 263 -21.23 32.20 -24.97
C TYR A 263 -21.44 33.16 -23.79
N ASP A 264 -20.38 33.39 -23.02
CA ASP A 264 -20.37 34.27 -21.84
C ASP A 264 -21.01 35.64 -22.08
N GLY A 265 -20.70 36.29 -23.22
CA GLY A 265 -21.25 37.60 -23.57
C GLY A 265 -22.71 37.60 -24.04
N ALA A 266 -23.36 36.45 -24.09
CA ALA A 266 -24.70 36.23 -24.66
C ALA A 266 -25.74 35.73 -23.64
N HIS A 267 -25.39 35.62 -22.36
CA HIS A 267 -26.34 35.44 -21.27
C HIS A 267 -25.93 36.36 -20.10
N GLU A 268 -26.82 36.61 -19.15
CA GLU A 268 -26.47 37.43 -17.98
C GLU A 268 -25.81 36.57 -16.88
N ASP A 269 -25.49 37.25 -15.76
CA ASP A 269 -24.84 36.71 -14.58
C ASP A 269 -25.72 35.67 -13.86
N ALA A 270 -25.14 34.94 -12.88
CA ALA A 270 -25.90 34.03 -12.04
C ALA A 270 -26.98 34.78 -11.22
N SER A 271 -27.91 34.05 -10.59
CA SER A 271 -28.99 34.65 -9.79
C SER A 271 -28.56 35.47 -8.59
N ASN A 272 -27.27 35.40 -8.21
CA ASN A 272 -26.75 35.96 -6.97
C ASN A 272 -27.46 35.40 -5.71
N ASP A 273 -28.23 34.31 -5.85
CA ASP A 273 -28.94 33.64 -4.76
C ASP A 273 -28.16 32.41 -4.30
N PHE A 274 -27.01 32.68 -3.69
CA PHE A 274 -26.01 31.68 -3.31
C PHE A 274 -26.54 30.59 -2.37
N ASP A 275 -27.52 30.94 -1.53
CA ASP A 275 -28.17 29.98 -0.64
C ASP A 275 -29.00 28.96 -1.42
N ASN A 276 -29.54 29.35 -2.58
CA ASN A 276 -30.34 28.50 -3.45
C ASN A 276 -29.56 27.68 -4.47
N TYR A 277 -28.24 27.90 -4.60
CA TYR A 277 -27.40 27.00 -5.41
C TYR A 277 -27.48 25.58 -4.88
N VAL A 278 -27.71 24.64 -5.79
CA VAL A 278 -27.80 23.22 -5.47
C VAL A 278 -26.43 22.59 -5.64
N GLN A 279 -25.99 21.89 -4.59
CA GLN A 279 -24.75 21.12 -4.59
C GLN A 279 -25.08 19.64 -4.38
N GLY A 280 -24.60 18.79 -5.29
CA GLY A 280 -24.79 17.34 -5.26
C GLY A 280 -23.51 16.58 -4.92
N PHE A 281 -23.60 15.25 -5.01
CA PHE A 281 -22.47 14.32 -5.01
C PHE A 281 -21.50 14.45 -3.83
N PRO A 282 -21.99 14.44 -2.58
CA PRO A 282 -21.16 14.70 -1.39
C PRO A 282 -20.03 13.71 -1.12
N ALA A 283 -20.14 12.49 -1.66
CA ALA A 283 -19.12 11.44 -1.55
C ALA A 283 -18.18 11.39 -2.77
N ASP A 284 -18.36 12.27 -3.76
CA ASP A 284 -17.49 12.33 -4.93
C ASP A 284 -16.15 12.99 -4.56
N PRO A 285 -14.99 12.46 -4.99
CA PRO A 285 -13.67 13.00 -4.68
C PRO A 285 -13.50 14.48 -5.05
N PHE A 286 -14.13 14.96 -6.12
CA PHE A 286 -13.98 16.37 -6.53
C PHE A 286 -14.78 17.32 -5.62
N MET A 287 -15.78 16.79 -4.92
CA MET A 287 -16.67 17.53 -4.01
C MET A 287 -16.21 17.51 -2.55
N GLN A 288 -14.96 17.12 -2.29
CA GLN A 288 -14.39 17.07 -0.96
C GLN A 288 -13.91 18.46 -0.51
N PHE A 289 -14.88 19.30 -0.13
CA PHE A 289 -14.68 20.59 0.53
C PHE A 289 -15.87 20.92 1.44
N LEU A 290 -15.66 21.87 2.35
CA LEU A 290 -16.70 22.35 3.26
C LEU A 290 -17.26 23.69 2.77
N GLY A 291 -18.56 23.89 2.95
CA GLY A 291 -19.26 25.09 2.49
C GLY A 291 -19.63 25.03 1.00
N LYS A 292 -20.11 26.16 0.47
CA LYS A 292 -20.44 26.32 -0.94
C LYS A 292 -19.47 27.34 -1.57
N PRO A 293 -18.94 27.09 -2.77
CA PRO A 293 -18.15 28.08 -3.52
C PRO A 293 -19.02 29.22 -4.09
N GLY A 294 -20.34 29.22 -3.88
CA GLY A 294 -21.30 29.98 -4.68
C GLY A 294 -20.97 31.44 -5.00
N LYS A 295 -20.39 32.20 -4.07
CA LYS A 295 -20.01 33.60 -4.32
C LYS A 295 -18.76 33.79 -5.15
N ILE A 296 -17.75 32.91 -4.99
CA ILE A 296 -16.51 33.05 -5.76
C ILE A 296 -16.73 32.74 -7.25
N PHE A 297 -17.65 31.81 -7.52
CA PHE A 297 -18.08 31.46 -8.88
C PHE A 297 -18.82 32.58 -9.60
N ASP A 298 -19.30 33.59 -8.87
CA ASP A 298 -19.97 34.75 -9.44
C ASP A 298 -18.98 35.91 -9.75
N GLU A 299 -17.69 35.69 -9.59
CA GLU A 299 -16.64 36.68 -9.84
C GLU A 299 -15.72 36.17 -10.95
N GLY A 300 -16.03 36.56 -12.19
CA GLY A 300 -15.33 36.08 -13.38
C GLY A 300 -15.98 36.53 -14.69
N ALA A 301 -15.36 36.18 -15.82
CA ALA A 301 -15.91 36.52 -17.15
C ALA A 301 -17.15 35.68 -17.51
N GLU A 302 -17.27 34.47 -16.96
CA GLU A 302 -18.46 33.63 -17.10
C GLU A 302 -18.74 33.01 -15.73
N ARG A 303 -19.96 33.21 -15.22
CA ARG A 303 -20.36 32.90 -13.84
C ARG A 303 -21.25 31.67 -13.71
N VAL A 304 -21.89 31.31 -14.81
CA VAL A 304 -22.71 30.13 -14.97
C VAL A 304 -22.59 29.63 -16.41
N TYR A 305 -22.73 28.34 -16.61
CA TYR A 305 -22.70 27.67 -17.91
C TYR A 305 -24.11 27.31 -18.33
N VAL A 306 -24.56 27.96 -19.40
CA VAL A 306 -25.91 27.82 -19.93
C VAL A 306 -25.88 26.99 -21.19
N LEU A 307 -26.63 25.88 -21.21
CA LEU A 307 -26.78 25.06 -22.41
C LEU A 307 -27.52 25.83 -23.49
N PHE A 308 -27.11 25.63 -24.75
CA PHE A 308 -27.88 26.11 -25.89
C PHE A 308 -29.30 25.48 -25.88
N PRO A 309 -30.37 26.19 -26.28
CA PRO A 309 -31.72 25.64 -26.30
C PRO A 309 -31.83 24.30 -27.04
N THR A 310 -32.57 23.36 -26.44
CA THR A 310 -32.66 21.95 -26.89
C THR A 310 -31.36 21.13 -26.80
N GLY A 311 -30.30 21.72 -26.23
CA GLY A 311 -29.09 21.05 -25.80
C GLY A 311 -29.28 20.29 -24.50
N SER A 312 -28.28 19.49 -24.15
CA SER A 312 -28.25 18.72 -22.90
C SER A 312 -26.81 18.44 -22.49
N TRP A 313 -26.56 18.31 -21.19
CA TRP A 313 -25.34 17.66 -20.71
C TRP A 313 -25.35 16.19 -21.13
N ARG A 314 -24.16 15.62 -21.37
CA ARG A 314 -24.04 14.17 -21.57
C ARG A 314 -24.49 13.43 -20.32
N SER A 315 -25.01 12.21 -20.47
CA SER A 315 -25.49 11.42 -19.32
C SER A 315 -24.38 11.03 -18.33
N SER A 316 -23.14 11.03 -18.80
CA SER A 316 -21.92 10.82 -18.00
C SER A 316 -21.41 12.09 -17.32
N THR A 317 -21.94 13.26 -17.69
CA THR A 317 -21.53 14.54 -17.10
C THR A 317 -22.21 14.72 -15.77
N THR A 318 -21.40 14.95 -14.75
CA THR A 318 -21.86 15.30 -13.42
C THR A 318 -21.90 16.81 -13.30
N VAL A 319 -23.11 17.37 -13.21
CA VAL A 319 -23.32 18.78 -12.87
C VAL A 319 -23.42 18.87 -11.36
N ALA A 320 -22.29 19.13 -10.71
CA ALA A 320 -22.17 19.01 -9.27
C ALA A 320 -22.66 20.25 -8.51
N ILE A 321 -22.54 21.43 -9.13
CA ILE A 321 -23.09 22.68 -8.60
C ILE A 321 -23.85 23.38 -9.72
N TYR A 322 -25.07 23.81 -9.44
CA TYR A 322 -25.88 24.57 -10.38
C TYR A 322 -26.80 25.59 -9.70
N ASP A 323 -27.12 26.64 -10.44
CA ASP A 323 -28.13 27.64 -10.10
C ASP A 323 -29.48 27.21 -10.71
N PRO A 324 -30.52 26.91 -9.90
CA PRO A 324 -31.82 26.54 -10.42
C PRO A 324 -32.65 27.73 -10.96
N ASN A 325 -32.28 28.98 -10.62
CA ASN A 325 -33.11 30.17 -10.82
C ASN A 325 -32.36 31.29 -11.56
N GLN A 326 -31.45 30.95 -12.48
CA GLN A 326 -30.69 31.94 -13.24
C GLN A 326 -31.63 32.98 -13.88
N PRO A 327 -31.46 34.29 -13.57
CA PRO A 327 -32.56 35.26 -13.62
C PRO A 327 -32.75 35.88 -15.00
N ASP A 328 -31.74 35.79 -15.87
CA ASP A 328 -31.66 36.68 -17.01
C ASP A 328 -31.08 35.98 -18.25
N VAL A 329 -31.96 35.87 -19.22
CA VAL A 329 -31.58 35.86 -20.63
C VAL A 329 -32.08 37.15 -21.22
N ILE A 330 -31.14 37.95 -21.74
CA ILE A 330 -31.44 39.17 -22.48
C ILE A 330 -32.51 38.85 -23.54
N ASN A 331 -33.69 39.43 -23.35
CA ASN A 331 -34.79 39.32 -24.31
C ASN A 331 -34.31 39.79 -25.69
N GLY A 332 -34.21 38.87 -26.65
CA GLY A 332 -33.99 39.20 -28.07
C GLY A 332 -32.70 38.67 -28.70
N ILE A 333 -31.93 37.81 -28.03
CA ILE A 333 -30.80 37.11 -28.65
C ILE A 333 -31.33 36.05 -29.62
N GLY A 334 -31.37 36.38 -30.91
CA GLY A 334 -31.71 35.43 -31.98
C GLY A 334 -33.08 34.75 -31.88
N GLY A 335 -33.99 35.25 -31.02
CA GLY A 335 -35.31 34.62 -30.75
C GLY A 335 -35.27 33.37 -29.87
N LEU A 336 -34.20 33.18 -29.09
CA LEU A 336 -34.06 32.06 -28.15
C LEU A 336 -34.77 32.37 -26.82
N ASP A 337 -35.53 31.40 -26.32
CA ASP A 337 -36.11 31.40 -24.97
C ASP A 337 -35.25 30.47 -24.12
N ILE A 338 -34.58 31.02 -23.12
CA ILE A 338 -33.61 30.29 -22.31
C ILE A 338 -34.11 30.37 -20.87
N ASP A 339 -34.77 29.28 -20.45
CA ASP A 339 -35.25 29.07 -19.10
C ASP A 339 -34.69 27.73 -18.60
N GLY A 340 -34.09 27.72 -17.41
CA GLY A 340 -33.59 26.47 -16.81
C GLY A 340 -32.36 26.62 -15.92
N PRO A 341 -31.94 25.53 -15.28
CA PRO A 341 -30.78 25.52 -14.40
C PRO A 341 -29.48 25.77 -15.17
N ALA A 342 -28.55 26.51 -14.58
CA ALA A 342 -27.24 26.78 -15.17
C ALA A 342 -26.12 26.20 -14.29
N ALA A 343 -25.14 25.53 -14.90
CA ALA A 343 -24.09 24.85 -14.15
C ALA A 343 -23.03 25.84 -13.66
N LEU A 344 -22.45 25.58 -12.49
CA LEU A 344 -21.27 26.28 -12.00
C LEU A 344 -20.07 25.36 -11.88
N LEU A 345 -20.32 24.08 -11.60
CA LEU A 345 -19.30 23.05 -11.57
C LEU A 345 -19.82 21.82 -12.31
N ALA A 346 -19.14 21.45 -13.39
CA ALA A 346 -19.47 20.26 -14.16
C ALA A 346 -18.20 19.48 -14.49
N TYR A 347 -18.25 18.16 -14.43
CA TYR A 347 -17.12 17.32 -14.80
C TYR A 347 -17.57 15.96 -15.33
N GLY A 348 -16.70 15.30 -16.08
CA GLY A 348 -16.98 13.97 -16.59
C GLY A 348 -15.90 13.49 -17.56
N ARG A 349 -16.06 12.26 -18.03
CA ARG A 349 -15.26 11.73 -19.13
C ARG A 349 -15.56 12.52 -20.39
N ALA A 350 -14.52 12.95 -21.10
CA ALA A 350 -14.67 13.63 -22.37
C ALA A 350 -15.51 12.79 -23.35
N PHE A 351 -16.48 13.44 -24.00
CA PHE A 351 -17.44 12.83 -24.90
C PHE A 351 -18.32 11.72 -24.27
N GLY A 352 -18.21 11.48 -22.96
CA GLY A 352 -18.84 10.37 -22.27
C GLY A 352 -18.21 9.00 -22.54
N ASP A 353 -16.94 9.00 -22.96
CA ASP A 353 -16.17 7.78 -23.26
C ASP A 353 -15.22 7.46 -22.09
N ASP A 354 -15.41 6.30 -21.46
CA ASP A 354 -14.64 5.88 -20.28
C ASP A 354 -13.14 5.70 -20.56
N ASP A 355 -12.75 5.49 -21.82
CA ASP A 355 -11.36 5.32 -22.23
C ASP A 355 -10.65 6.67 -22.49
N ARG A 356 -11.38 7.79 -22.44
CA ARG A 356 -10.84 9.14 -22.57
C ARG A 356 -10.46 9.76 -21.23
N GLY A 357 -9.65 10.81 -21.28
CA GLY A 357 -9.35 11.64 -20.10
C GLY A 357 -10.57 12.41 -19.58
N MET A 358 -10.45 13.00 -18.39
CA MET A 358 -11.52 13.76 -17.76
C MET A 358 -11.49 15.24 -18.13
N VAL A 359 -12.66 15.88 -18.09
CA VAL A 359 -12.82 17.32 -18.25
C VAL A 359 -13.56 17.87 -17.04
N MET A 360 -13.12 19.01 -16.52
CA MET A 360 -13.77 19.75 -15.44
C MET A 360 -13.92 21.23 -15.81
N TYR A 361 -15.13 21.73 -15.59
CA TYR A 361 -15.54 23.11 -15.78
C TYR A 361 -15.90 23.72 -14.44
N GLU A 362 -15.30 24.86 -14.16
CA GLU A 362 -15.49 25.62 -12.93
C GLU A 362 -15.78 27.07 -13.28
N ALA A 363 -16.93 27.61 -12.86
CA ALA A 363 -17.33 29.01 -13.05
C ALA A 363 -16.35 29.99 -12.37
N GLY A 364 -16.67 31.28 -12.33
CA GLY A 364 -15.82 32.38 -11.84
C GLY A 364 -14.78 32.03 -10.75
N HIS A 365 -13.59 32.61 -10.83
CA HIS A 365 -12.47 32.20 -9.98
C HIS A 365 -11.58 33.37 -9.58
N GLU A 366 -12.18 34.53 -9.29
CA GLU A 366 -11.43 35.70 -8.85
C GLU A 366 -10.71 35.42 -7.52
N PHE A 367 -9.38 35.44 -7.53
CA PHE A 367 -8.57 35.32 -6.32
C PHE A 367 -8.43 36.70 -5.68
N LYS A 368 -9.34 37.03 -4.75
CA LYS A 368 -9.28 38.28 -3.97
C LYS A 368 -8.31 38.17 -2.80
N ASP A 369 -7.41 39.14 -2.68
CA ASP A 369 -6.55 39.27 -1.51
C ASP A 369 -7.40 39.70 -0.30
N LYS A 370 -7.04 39.25 0.91
CA LYS A 370 -7.73 39.54 2.20
C LYS A 370 -8.02 41.03 2.49
N ASN A 371 -7.46 41.95 1.71
CA ASN A 371 -7.51 43.40 1.94
C ASN A 371 -8.50 44.16 1.04
N ASP A 372 -9.11 43.53 0.04
CA ASP A 372 -9.85 44.26 -0.99
C ASP A 372 -11.36 44.42 -0.72
N ASP A 373 -11.99 43.59 0.12
CA ASP A 373 -13.38 43.82 0.57
C ASP A 373 -13.71 43.15 1.93
N PRO A 374 -13.93 43.92 3.01
CA PRO A 374 -14.33 43.37 4.31
C PRO A 374 -15.81 42.93 4.42
N ASP A 375 -16.65 43.21 3.41
CA ASP A 375 -18.08 42.84 3.38
C ASP A 375 -18.36 41.63 2.45
N ASP A 376 -17.31 40.93 1.98
CA ASP A 376 -17.42 39.72 1.16
C ASP A 376 -18.04 38.56 1.97
N ASN A 377 -19.35 38.44 1.86
CA ASN A 377 -20.11 37.34 2.44
C ASN A 377 -19.98 36.03 1.62
N GLY A 378 -18.98 35.88 0.75
CA GLY A 378 -18.46 34.63 0.18
C GLY A 378 -17.26 34.10 0.96
N GLY A 379 -16.40 35.02 1.41
CA GLY A 379 -15.35 34.81 2.38
C GLY A 379 -14.26 33.81 1.96
N GLU A 380 -13.21 33.72 2.76
CA GLU A 380 -12.11 32.76 2.58
C GLU A 380 -12.61 31.31 2.41
N ASN A 381 -13.77 30.96 2.99
CA ASN A 381 -14.42 29.66 2.83
C ASN A 381 -14.79 29.33 1.37
N GLY A 382 -15.38 30.28 0.63
CA GLY A 382 -15.82 30.05 -0.76
C GLY A 382 -14.64 29.85 -1.71
N GLN A 383 -13.58 30.64 -1.51
CA GLN A 383 -12.31 30.48 -2.23
C GLN A 383 -11.67 29.11 -1.97
N VAL A 384 -11.61 28.69 -0.71
CA VAL A 384 -11.09 27.37 -0.35
C VAL A 384 -11.90 26.27 -1.04
N ALA A 385 -13.23 26.35 -1.06
CA ALA A 385 -14.07 25.35 -1.72
C ALA A 385 -13.77 25.21 -3.23
N ALA A 386 -13.63 26.33 -3.94
CA ALA A 386 -13.28 26.35 -5.36
C ALA A 386 -11.88 25.76 -5.62
N ILE A 387 -10.86 26.26 -4.91
CA ILE A 387 -9.47 25.76 -5.04
C ILE A 387 -9.39 24.27 -4.73
N ARG A 388 -10.12 23.78 -3.73
CA ARG A 388 -10.16 22.36 -3.38
C ARG A 388 -10.80 21.51 -4.47
N ALA A 389 -11.86 21.99 -5.13
CA ALA A 389 -12.46 21.29 -6.26
C ALA A 389 -11.43 21.08 -7.38
N PHE A 390 -10.71 22.14 -7.76
CA PHE A 390 -9.57 22.09 -8.68
C PHE A 390 -8.47 21.13 -8.21
N LEU A 391 -8.01 21.24 -6.96
CA LEU A 391 -6.91 20.43 -6.44
C LEU A 391 -7.29 18.95 -6.39
N ASN A 392 -8.51 18.61 -5.95
CA ASN A 392 -9.04 17.25 -5.95
C ASN A 392 -9.03 16.64 -7.36
N PHE A 393 -9.46 17.41 -8.37
CA PHE A 393 -9.43 16.97 -9.77
C PHE A 393 -8.01 16.77 -10.27
N SER A 394 -7.15 17.77 -10.06
CA SER A 394 -5.79 17.74 -10.59
C SER A 394 -4.91 16.68 -9.92
N LEU A 395 -5.11 16.40 -8.63
CA LEU A 395 -4.42 15.37 -7.88
C LEU A 395 -4.71 13.96 -8.42
N LEU A 396 -5.90 13.74 -8.99
CA LEU A 396 -6.30 12.45 -9.54
C LEU A 396 -5.96 12.28 -11.02
N ALA A 397 -5.58 13.36 -11.73
CA ALA A 397 -5.26 13.30 -13.15
C ALA A 397 -4.22 12.24 -13.56
N PRO A 398 -3.16 11.99 -12.76
CA PRO A 398 -2.14 11.01 -13.11
C PRO A 398 -2.56 9.56 -12.87
N ASN A 399 -3.63 9.30 -12.11
CA ASN A 399 -3.96 7.98 -11.55
C ASN A 399 -3.98 6.86 -12.61
N SER A 400 -4.49 7.16 -13.81
CA SER A 400 -4.58 6.17 -14.89
C SER A 400 -3.31 6.06 -15.75
N LYS A 401 -2.30 6.88 -15.51
CA LYS A 401 -1.07 6.96 -16.32
C LYS A 401 0.20 6.64 -15.55
N VAL A 402 0.18 6.78 -14.23
CA VAL A 402 1.34 6.50 -13.37
C VAL A 402 1.72 5.02 -13.46
N PRO A 403 3.03 4.71 -13.36
CA PRO A 403 3.46 3.32 -13.42
C PRO A 403 2.85 2.54 -12.25
N THR A 404 2.33 1.35 -12.53
CA THR A 404 1.70 0.49 -11.53
C THR A 404 2.74 -0.50 -11.00
N ILE A 405 2.97 -0.48 -9.70
CA ILE A 405 3.79 -1.50 -9.02
C ILE A 405 2.94 -2.76 -8.86
N VAL A 406 3.45 -3.87 -9.38
CA VAL A 406 2.91 -5.21 -9.11
C VAL A 406 3.98 -5.95 -8.31
N ASP A 407 3.69 -6.19 -7.04
CA ASP A 407 4.59 -6.90 -6.14
C ASP A 407 4.22 -8.39 -6.04
N ASP A 408 4.99 -9.21 -6.74
CA ASP A 408 4.87 -10.67 -6.77
C ASP A 408 5.80 -11.37 -5.75
N THR A 409 6.43 -10.60 -4.85
CA THR A 409 7.32 -11.11 -3.77
C THR A 409 6.61 -12.07 -2.81
N GLY A 410 5.28 -11.96 -2.70
CA GLY A 410 4.50 -12.60 -1.66
C GLY A 410 4.39 -11.72 -0.41
N THR A 411 4.14 -12.30 0.76
CA THR A 411 4.06 -11.51 2.00
C THR A 411 5.46 -11.15 2.48
N VAL A 412 5.83 -9.88 2.38
CA VAL A 412 7.04 -9.35 3.01
C VAL A 412 6.85 -9.38 4.53
N PRO A 413 7.67 -10.12 5.30
CA PRO A 413 7.51 -10.22 6.74
C PRO A 413 7.80 -8.88 7.43
N SER A 414 6.98 -8.50 8.41
CA SER A 414 7.26 -7.33 9.26
C SER A 414 8.43 -7.54 10.22
N THR A 415 8.88 -8.78 10.41
CA THR A 415 10.07 -9.14 11.20
C THR A 415 10.93 -10.13 10.43
N ILE A 416 12.23 -9.83 10.30
CA ILE A 416 13.21 -10.67 9.62
C ILE A 416 14.42 -10.93 10.52
N SER A 417 15.04 -12.10 10.41
CA SER A 417 16.28 -12.38 11.14
C SER A 417 17.47 -11.73 10.43
N SER A 418 18.44 -11.24 11.21
CA SER A 418 19.74 -10.82 10.70
C SER A 418 20.34 -11.86 9.74
N GLY A 419 20.81 -11.41 8.58
CA GLY A 419 21.43 -12.27 7.56
C GLY A 419 20.48 -13.10 6.70
N GLU A 420 19.16 -13.08 6.92
CA GLU A 420 18.18 -13.77 6.06
C GLU A 420 17.75 -12.86 4.90
N PRO A 421 18.19 -13.14 3.64
CA PRO A 421 17.89 -12.28 2.51
C PRO A 421 16.42 -12.32 2.10
N ILE A 422 15.92 -11.20 1.56
CA ILE A 422 14.60 -11.09 0.94
C ILE A 422 14.80 -10.87 -0.56
N GLN A 423 14.24 -11.76 -1.38
CA GLN A 423 14.16 -11.58 -2.83
C GLN A 423 12.86 -10.84 -3.15
N PHE A 424 12.95 -9.66 -3.76
CA PHE A 424 11.79 -8.96 -4.29
C PHE A 424 11.53 -9.37 -5.76
N ASP A 425 10.27 -9.29 -6.19
CA ASP A 425 9.84 -9.50 -7.58
C ASP A 425 8.80 -8.46 -8.00
N LEU A 426 9.24 -7.44 -8.74
CA LEU A 426 8.40 -6.41 -9.35
C LEU A 426 8.29 -6.54 -10.87
N SER A 427 8.61 -7.73 -11.42
CA SER A 427 8.67 -7.94 -12.87
C SER A 427 7.31 -7.78 -13.57
N GLY A 428 6.20 -7.85 -12.83
CA GLY A 428 4.85 -7.59 -13.31
C GLY A 428 4.47 -6.11 -13.45
N SER A 429 5.32 -5.19 -12.97
CA SER A 429 5.02 -3.75 -12.96
C SER A 429 4.87 -3.18 -14.38
N THR A 430 3.97 -2.21 -14.56
CA THR A 430 3.62 -1.64 -15.86
C THR A 430 3.72 -0.11 -15.84
N GLY A 431 3.84 0.53 -17.00
CA GLY A 431 3.85 1.99 -17.16
C GLY A 431 4.20 2.40 -18.59
N SER A 432 4.35 3.70 -18.83
CA SER A 432 4.74 4.19 -20.15
C SER A 432 6.19 3.84 -20.47
N GLY A 433 6.42 3.19 -21.61
CA GLY A 433 7.75 2.87 -22.09
C GLY A 433 8.55 1.96 -21.17
N THR A 434 9.83 2.31 -20.97
CA THR A 434 10.76 1.53 -20.13
C THR A 434 10.70 2.04 -18.70
N LEU A 435 10.53 1.13 -17.74
CA LEU A 435 10.58 1.44 -16.32
C LEU A 435 12.02 1.43 -15.79
N SER A 436 12.35 2.38 -14.93
CA SER A 436 13.52 2.34 -14.06
C SER A 436 13.11 2.09 -12.61
N PHE A 437 13.95 1.35 -11.88
CA PHE A 437 13.72 0.99 -10.48
C PHE A 437 14.81 1.66 -9.63
N GLU A 438 14.43 2.14 -8.45
CA GLU A 438 15.36 2.66 -7.44
C GLU A 438 14.96 2.13 -6.06
N TRP A 439 15.78 1.23 -5.53
CA TRP A 439 15.59 0.65 -4.21
C TRP A 439 16.44 1.36 -3.16
N THR A 440 15.81 1.73 -2.06
CA THR A 440 16.44 2.40 -0.92
C THR A 440 16.04 1.73 0.39
N THR A 441 16.80 1.99 1.43
CA THR A 441 16.53 1.46 2.77
C THR A 441 17.00 2.44 3.83
N SER A 442 16.24 2.55 4.92
CA SER A 442 16.67 3.24 6.14
C SER A 442 17.34 2.31 7.16
N CYS A 443 17.47 1.01 6.85
CA CYS A 443 18.12 0.05 7.73
C CYS A 443 19.64 0.31 7.76
N SER A 444 20.20 0.55 8.94
CA SER A 444 21.60 0.96 9.12
C SER A 444 22.60 -0.08 8.59
N PHE A 445 22.21 -1.35 8.56
CA PHE A 445 23.07 -2.47 8.17
C PHE A 445 22.57 -3.25 6.95
N GLY A 446 21.54 -2.78 6.23
CA GLY A 446 20.98 -3.48 5.06
C GLY A 446 21.59 -3.03 3.72
N THR A 447 21.76 -3.95 2.77
CA THR A 447 22.18 -3.61 1.39
C THR A 447 21.43 -4.37 0.32
N PHE A 448 21.29 -3.76 -0.85
CA PHE A 448 20.80 -4.43 -2.06
C PHE A 448 21.96 -4.94 -2.91
N ASP A 449 21.78 -6.10 -3.52
CA ASP A 449 22.72 -6.63 -4.52
C ASP A 449 22.72 -5.79 -5.82
N ASN A 450 21.55 -5.35 -6.25
CA ASN A 450 21.33 -4.49 -7.41
C ASN A 450 20.10 -3.59 -7.18
N PRO A 451 20.30 -2.36 -6.65
CA PRO A 451 19.19 -1.47 -6.30
C PRO A 451 18.45 -0.89 -7.51
N THR A 452 18.85 -1.19 -8.74
CA THR A 452 18.14 -0.76 -9.96
C THR A 452 17.45 -1.91 -10.70
N SER A 453 17.37 -3.08 -10.06
CA SER A 453 16.72 -4.27 -10.61
C SER A 453 15.21 -4.25 -10.34
N SER A 454 14.43 -4.87 -11.21
CA SER A 454 13.04 -5.25 -10.91
C SER A 454 12.96 -6.44 -9.95
N MET A 455 14.07 -7.14 -9.72
CA MET A 455 14.15 -8.29 -8.82
C MET A 455 15.41 -8.23 -7.94
N PRO A 456 15.56 -7.24 -7.03
CA PRO A 456 16.72 -7.18 -6.16
C PRO A 456 16.61 -8.18 -5.00
N ILE A 457 17.76 -8.47 -4.40
CA ILE A 457 17.90 -9.16 -3.12
C ILE A 457 18.31 -8.12 -2.08
N PHE A 458 17.48 -7.93 -1.07
CA PHE A 458 17.85 -7.21 0.14
C PHE A 458 18.55 -8.16 1.11
N ASN A 459 19.77 -7.81 1.52
CA ASN A 459 20.55 -8.54 2.50
C ASN A 459 20.57 -7.74 3.82
N PRO A 460 19.78 -8.15 4.84
CA PRO A 460 19.84 -7.51 6.13
C PRO A 460 21.19 -7.81 6.79
N GLY A 461 21.85 -6.78 7.30
CA GLY A 461 23.06 -6.95 8.10
C GLY A 461 22.79 -7.56 9.47
N ILE A 462 23.87 -7.73 10.22
CA ILE A 462 23.81 -8.25 11.58
C ILE A 462 23.55 -7.09 12.55
N VAL A 463 22.48 -7.21 13.32
CA VAL A 463 22.16 -6.26 14.41
C VAL A 463 22.31 -6.95 15.77
N SER A 464 22.70 -6.19 16.80
CA SER A 464 22.78 -6.66 18.20
C SER A 464 21.45 -6.55 18.94
N ASP A 465 20.62 -5.60 18.52
CA ASP A 465 19.30 -5.29 19.07
C ASP A 465 18.29 -5.17 17.93
N VAL A 466 16.99 -5.21 18.25
CA VAL A 466 15.94 -5.05 17.25
C VAL A 466 16.05 -3.67 16.60
N GLU A 467 16.22 -3.65 15.28
CA GLU A 467 16.24 -2.42 14.49
C GLU A 467 15.03 -2.42 13.55
N CYS A 468 14.11 -1.46 13.72
CA CYS A 468 13.01 -1.26 12.80
C CYS A 468 13.35 -0.16 11.81
N CYS A 469 13.11 -0.44 10.54
CA CYS A 469 13.48 0.39 9.42
C CYS A 469 12.50 0.18 8.26
N VAL A 470 12.76 0.84 7.15
CA VAL A 470 11.89 0.87 5.99
C VAL A 470 12.72 0.49 4.76
N ILE A 471 12.18 -0.41 3.96
CA ILE A 471 12.66 -0.69 2.61
C ILE A 471 11.69 -0.02 1.63
N GLN A 472 12.22 0.61 0.60
CA GLN A 472 11.40 1.28 -0.39
C GLN A 472 11.88 0.99 -1.80
N VAL A 473 10.91 0.97 -2.71
CA VAL A 473 11.14 1.02 -4.15
C VAL A 473 10.41 2.21 -4.74
N GLU A 474 11.10 2.97 -5.57
CA GLU A 474 10.50 3.91 -6.52
C GLU A 474 10.61 3.29 -7.93
N ILE A 475 9.52 3.32 -8.68
CA ILE A 475 9.52 3.04 -10.12
C ILE A 475 9.22 4.33 -10.88
N THR A 476 9.99 4.58 -11.93
CA THR A 476 9.82 5.75 -12.79
C THR A 476 9.59 5.31 -14.24
N ASP A 477 8.61 5.91 -14.91
CA ASP A 477 8.34 5.68 -16.33
C ASP A 477 9.15 6.64 -17.23
N GLU A 478 9.04 6.49 -18.56
CA GLU A 478 9.78 7.34 -19.50
C GLU A 478 9.37 8.83 -19.46
N CYS A 479 8.18 9.11 -18.91
CA CYS A 479 7.64 10.44 -18.73
C CYS A 479 8.07 11.07 -17.40
N GLY A 480 8.87 10.36 -16.59
CA GLY A 480 9.30 10.81 -15.27
C GLY A 480 8.21 10.70 -14.21
N ARG A 481 7.08 10.03 -14.50
CA ARG A 481 6.06 9.73 -13.50
C ARG A 481 6.58 8.67 -12.57
N ARG A 482 6.26 8.83 -11.30
CA ARG A 482 6.77 7.98 -10.23
C ARG A 482 5.62 7.35 -9.48
N SER A 483 5.86 6.12 -9.07
CA SER A 483 5.09 5.43 -8.04
C SER A 483 6.08 4.74 -7.13
N PHE A 484 5.75 4.62 -5.86
CA PHE A 484 6.60 3.92 -4.90
C PHE A 484 5.79 2.98 -4.02
N ASN A 485 6.49 2.01 -3.44
CA ASN A 485 5.96 1.14 -2.41
C ASN A 485 6.94 1.04 -1.24
N THR A 486 6.40 0.82 -0.05
CA THR A 486 7.11 0.96 1.21
C THR A 486 6.86 -0.26 2.09
N TYR A 487 7.93 -0.88 2.57
CA TYR A 487 7.91 -2.11 3.35
C TYR A 487 8.54 -1.86 4.73
N PRO A 488 7.74 -1.64 5.78
CA PRO A 488 8.26 -1.55 7.14
C PRO A 488 8.71 -2.94 7.63
N VAL A 489 9.94 -3.03 8.13
CA VAL A 489 10.53 -4.28 8.62
C VAL A 489 11.30 -4.04 9.92
N CYS A 490 11.30 -5.04 10.80
CA CYS A 490 12.17 -5.06 11.99
C CYS A 490 13.16 -6.21 11.90
N ILE A 491 14.44 -5.88 11.84
CA ILE A 491 15.55 -6.82 11.83
C ILE A 491 15.80 -7.28 13.27
N GLN A 492 15.68 -8.58 13.50
CA GLN A 492 15.95 -9.23 14.77
C GLN A 492 17.43 -9.65 14.82
N PRO A 493 18.07 -9.59 16.00
CA PRO A 493 19.39 -10.20 16.17
C PRO A 493 19.32 -11.70 15.84
N PRO A 494 20.44 -12.33 15.43
CA PRO A 494 20.45 -13.77 15.17
C PRO A 494 20.01 -14.55 16.42
N ALA A 495 19.11 -15.52 16.23
CA ALA A 495 18.60 -16.33 17.33
C ALA A 495 19.67 -17.33 17.81
N PRO A 496 19.90 -17.46 19.14
CA PRO A 496 20.85 -18.42 19.68
C PRO A 496 20.35 -19.86 19.52
N ARG A 497 21.26 -20.76 19.18
CA ARG A 497 20.97 -22.19 19.01
C ARG A 497 22.05 -23.02 19.68
N ILE A 498 21.64 -23.75 20.70
CA ILE A 498 22.46 -24.70 21.43
C ILE A 498 22.00 -26.13 21.12
N GLU A 499 22.93 -27.07 21.18
CA GLU A 499 22.69 -28.50 21.04
C GLU A 499 23.37 -29.24 22.20
N ILE A 500 22.77 -30.32 22.69
CA ILE A 500 23.42 -31.24 23.63
C ILE A 500 23.26 -32.68 23.15
N THR A 501 24.36 -33.42 23.14
CA THR A 501 24.36 -34.88 22.93
C THR A 501 24.79 -35.57 24.21
N LYS A 502 24.34 -36.83 24.41
CA LYS A 502 24.60 -37.60 25.63
C LYS A 502 24.83 -39.07 25.33
N ALA A 503 25.94 -39.61 25.85
CA ALA A 503 26.24 -41.05 25.81
C ALA A 503 26.38 -41.60 27.22
N GLY A 504 25.87 -42.82 27.44
CA GLY A 504 26.04 -43.57 28.69
C GLY A 504 26.92 -44.81 28.46
N THR A 505 27.94 -44.99 29.28
CA THR A 505 28.82 -46.16 29.26
C THR A 505 28.70 -46.90 30.59
N LEU A 506 28.25 -48.16 30.56
CA LEU A 506 28.27 -49.03 31.73
C LEU A 506 29.72 -49.30 32.16
N ASN A 507 29.98 -49.14 33.45
CA ASN A 507 31.23 -49.51 34.09
C ASN A 507 31.01 -50.85 34.80
N ASP A 508 31.42 -51.95 34.17
CA ASP A 508 31.47 -53.28 34.81
C ASP A 508 32.69 -53.34 35.74
N GLU A 509 32.49 -52.98 37.01
CA GLU A 509 33.59 -52.86 37.98
C GLU A 509 34.04 -54.21 38.51
N ASN A 510 33.19 -55.23 38.46
CA ASN A 510 33.48 -56.57 38.97
C ASN A 510 34.03 -57.53 37.88
N GLN A 511 33.95 -57.12 36.60
CA GLN A 511 34.38 -57.81 35.38
C GLN A 511 33.67 -59.14 35.09
N ASP A 512 32.41 -59.28 35.52
CA ASP A 512 31.61 -60.49 35.29
C ASP A 512 30.77 -60.44 33.99
N ASN A 513 30.86 -59.33 33.24
CA ASN A 513 30.09 -59.02 32.04
C ASN A 513 28.56 -58.97 32.27
N CYS A 514 28.13 -58.76 33.50
CA CYS A 514 26.76 -58.46 33.86
C CYS A 514 26.67 -57.01 34.33
N SER A 515 25.45 -56.49 34.41
CA SER A 515 25.17 -55.24 35.12
C SER A 515 24.69 -55.61 36.51
N ASP A 516 25.33 -55.06 37.54
CA ASP A 516 24.98 -55.31 38.93
C ASP A 516 24.51 -54.06 39.67
N ALA A 517 23.63 -54.24 40.66
CA ALA A 517 23.24 -53.17 41.55
C ALA A 517 24.44 -52.68 42.37
N GLY A 518 24.71 -51.38 42.33
CA GLY A 518 25.87 -50.74 42.94
C GLY A 518 27.00 -50.42 41.96
N GLU A 519 26.93 -50.95 40.73
CA GLU A 519 27.83 -50.53 39.64
C GLU A 519 27.43 -49.18 39.06
N THR A 520 28.26 -48.59 38.18
CA THR A 520 27.99 -47.25 37.66
C THR A 520 27.83 -47.15 36.15
N ILE A 521 27.08 -46.13 35.71
CA ILE A 521 27.05 -45.67 34.31
C ILE A 521 27.73 -44.30 34.28
N THR A 522 28.77 -44.14 33.46
CA THR A 522 29.36 -42.84 33.13
C THR A 522 28.54 -42.20 32.03
N TYR A 523 27.97 -41.02 32.28
CA TYR A 523 27.31 -40.20 31.26
C TYR A 523 28.23 -39.07 30.82
N ASP A 524 28.54 -39.02 29.52
CA ASP A 524 29.27 -37.92 28.88
C ASP A 524 28.33 -37.07 28.05
N PHE A 525 28.44 -35.75 28.20
CA PHE A 525 27.65 -34.77 27.48
C PHE A 525 28.54 -33.91 26.60
N VAL A 526 28.09 -33.61 25.38
CA VAL A 526 28.73 -32.62 24.51
C VAL A 526 27.71 -31.55 24.16
N VAL A 527 27.96 -30.33 24.60
CA VAL A 527 27.18 -29.13 24.30
C VAL A 527 27.86 -28.39 23.15
N ARG A 528 27.10 -27.96 22.14
CA ARG A 528 27.62 -27.26 20.95
C ARG A 528 26.83 -26.00 20.64
N ASN A 529 27.53 -24.92 20.28
CA ASN A 529 26.90 -23.74 19.71
C ASN A 529 26.77 -23.89 18.19
N LEU A 530 25.52 -23.84 17.71
CA LEU A 530 25.15 -23.96 16.30
C LEU A 530 24.67 -22.65 15.70
N SER A 531 24.78 -21.56 16.46
CA SER A 531 24.40 -20.22 16.02
C SER A 531 25.60 -19.38 15.61
N SER A 532 25.33 -18.19 15.09
CA SER A 532 26.33 -17.17 14.74
C SER A 532 26.61 -16.19 15.87
N VAL A 533 26.17 -16.51 17.10
CA VAL A 533 26.29 -15.67 18.29
C VAL A 533 26.85 -16.49 19.43
N GLU A 534 27.64 -15.86 20.28
CA GLU A 534 28.16 -16.45 21.52
C GLU A 534 27.00 -16.73 22.49
N ILE A 535 27.10 -17.81 23.28
CA ILE A 535 26.06 -18.20 24.25
C ILE A 535 26.70 -18.28 25.65
N GLU A 536 26.15 -17.54 26.61
CA GLU A 536 26.59 -17.52 28.00
C GLU A 536 25.57 -18.18 28.94
N ASN A 537 25.93 -18.30 30.23
CA ASN A 537 25.08 -18.90 31.27
C ASN A 537 24.64 -20.33 30.92
N ILE A 538 25.57 -21.15 30.41
CA ILE A 538 25.30 -22.52 30.01
C ILE A 538 25.04 -23.38 31.26
N VAL A 539 23.86 -24.01 31.32
CA VAL A 539 23.48 -24.93 32.40
C VAL A 539 23.04 -26.25 31.78
N VAL A 540 23.75 -27.34 32.12
CA VAL A 540 23.34 -28.72 31.82
C VAL A 540 22.64 -29.28 33.04
N ASN A 541 21.37 -29.65 32.90
CA ASN A 541 20.55 -30.23 33.97
C ASN A 541 20.15 -31.66 33.60
N ASP A 542 20.34 -32.58 34.53
CA ASP A 542 19.93 -33.97 34.42
C ASP A 542 19.21 -34.41 35.72
N PRO A 543 17.89 -34.57 35.69
CA PRO A 543 17.12 -34.98 36.86
C PRO A 543 17.51 -36.34 37.46
N LEU A 544 17.97 -37.30 36.64
CA LEU A 544 18.38 -38.63 37.11
C LEU A 544 19.70 -38.56 37.89
N LEU A 545 20.55 -37.60 37.52
CA LEU A 545 21.87 -37.38 38.13
C LEU A 545 21.85 -36.33 39.26
N GLY A 546 20.67 -35.88 39.68
CA GLY A 546 20.50 -34.98 40.82
C GLY A 546 20.42 -33.48 40.48
N GLY A 547 20.23 -33.12 39.20
CA GLY A 547 20.02 -31.74 38.74
C GLY A 547 21.19 -31.21 37.92
N ASP A 548 21.70 -30.03 38.26
CA ASP A 548 22.73 -29.34 37.47
C ASP A 548 24.06 -30.11 37.51
N ILE A 549 24.61 -30.37 36.33
CA ILE A 549 25.89 -31.06 36.14
C ILE A 549 27.03 -30.02 36.20
N PRO A 550 27.98 -30.17 37.14
CA PRO A 550 29.12 -29.27 37.23
C PRO A 550 30.00 -29.33 35.98
N GLY A 551 30.47 -28.17 35.50
CA GLY A 551 31.36 -28.09 34.35
C GLY A 551 31.36 -26.70 33.72
N PRO A 552 31.86 -26.57 32.47
CA PRO A 552 32.39 -27.66 31.63
C PRO A 552 33.68 -28.28 32.20
N ILE A 553 33.96 -29.55 31.89
CA ILE A 553 35.23 -30.23 32.24
C ILE A 553 36.32 -30.01 31.18
N SER A 554 35.91 -29.66 29.96
CA SER A 554 36.77 -29.25 28.84
C SER A 554 35.94 -28.50 27.80
N GLY A 555 36.59 -27.75 26.92
CA GLY A 555 35.92 -26.99 25.86
C GLY A 555 36.26 -25.51 25.95
N ASP A 556 35.94 -24.92 27.10
CA ASP A 556 36.22 -23.51 27.46
C ASP A 556 37.74 -23.23 27.59
N THR A 557 38.40 -23.05 26.44
CA THR A 557 39.87 -22.97 26.40
C THR A 557 40.45 -21.64 26.88
N ASP A 558 39.69 -20.56 26.79
CA ASP A 558 40.06 -19.23 27.26
C ASP A 558 39.48 -18.88 28.65
N ASN A 559 38.61 -19.74 29.19
CA ASN A 559 38.02 -19.66 30.54
C ASN A 559 37.19 -18.38 30.75
N ASP A 560 36.51 -17.93 29.70
CA ASP A 560 35.66 -16.74 29.77
C ASP A 560 34.20 -17.06 30.14
N GLY A 561 33.87 -18.37 30.20
CA GLY A 561 32.54 -18.84 30.55
C GLY A 561 31.49 -18.62 29.46
N LYS A 562 31.91 -18.46 28.21
CA LYS A 562 31.04 -18.27 27.05
C LYS A 562 31.29 -19.33 25.99
N LEU A 563 30.22 -19.93 25.49
CA LEU A 563 30.27 -20.91 24.43
C LEU A 563 30.32 -20.20 23.07
N ASP A 564 31.53 -20.12 22.53
CA ASP A 564 31.87 -19.44 21.29
C ASP A 564 31.23 -20.07 20.05
N ILE A 565 31.26 -19.33 18.94
CA ILE A 565 30.73 -19.80 17.66
C ILE A 565 31.49 -21.06 17.20
N ASN A 566 30.76 -22.16 16.97
CA ASN A 566 31.30 -23.49 16.66
C ASN A 566 32.10 -24.18 17.79
N GLU A 567 32.11 -23.62 18.99
CA GLU A 567 32.75 -24.25 20.14
C GLU A 567 31.92 -25.43 20.67
N MET A 568 32.60 -26.36 21.35
CA MET A 568 31.99 -27.51 22.01
C MET A 568 32.52 -27.66 23.43
N TRP A 569 31.61 -27.85 24.37
CA TRP A 569 31.90 -28.06 25.78
C TRP A 569 31.52 -29.47 26.22
N SER A 570 32.35 -30.09 27.04
CA SER A 570 32.11 -31.44 27.57
C SER A 570 31.77 -31.40 29.05
N TYR A 571 30.86 -32.27 29.47
CA TYR A 571 30.48 -32.50 30.85
C TYR A 571 30.46 -34.01 31.11
N SER A 572 30.59 -34.44 32.37
CA SER A 572 30.53 -35.86 32.72
C SER A 572 29.97 -36.05 34.13
N ALA A 573 29.16 -37.09 34.34
CA ALA A 573 28.61 -37.45 35.63
C ALA A 573 28.27 -38.95 35.71
N ASN A 574 28.29 -39.51 36.93
CA ASN A 574 28.07 -40.95 37.15
C ASN A 574 26.70 -41.22 37.79
N TYR A 575 26.03 -42.28 37.32
CA TYR A 575 24.82 -42.84 37.93
C TYR A 575 25.15 -44.17 38.59
N ILE A 576 24.63 -44.42 39.80
CA ILE A 576 24.76 -45.72 40.48
C ILE A 576 23.53 -46.56 40.13
N ILE A 577 23.76 -47.74 39.54
CA ILE A 577 22.71 -48.68 39.14
C ILE A 577 22.01 -49.23 40.38
N THR A 578 20.69 -49.18 40.38
CA THR A 578 19.85 -49.74 41.45
C THR A 578 19.32 -51.11 41.06
N GLN A 579 18.80 -51.86 42.04
CA GLN A 579 18.14 -53.13 41.75
C GLN A 579 16.90 -52.96 40.87
N ASP A 580 16.17 -51.85 41.02
CA ASP A 580 15.00 -51.55 40.19
C ASP A 580 15.40 -51.35 38.71
N ASP A 581 16.58 -50.76 38.46
CA ASP A 581 17.12 -50.61 37.10
C ASP A 581 17.47 -51.98 36.48
N ILE A 582 18.09 -52.87 37.25
CA ILE A 582 18.38 -54.26 36.83
C ILE A 582 17.08 -55.00 36.49
N ASP A 583 16.06 -54.88 37.35
CA ASP A 583 14.76 -55.53 37.16
C ASP A 583 14.01 -54.97 35.93
N LEU A 584 14.23 -53.71 35.59
CA LEU A 584 13.72 -53.06 34.36
C LEU A 584 14.56 -53.39 33.11
N GLY A 585 15.80 -53.85 33.28
CA GLY A 585 16.72 -54.22 32.21
C GLY A 585 17.28 -53.04 31.40
N GLN A 586 17.06 -51.80 31.85
CA GLN A 586 17.51 -50.59 31.17
C GLN A 586 17.53 -49.37 32.10
N VAL A 587 18.39 -48.40 31.80
CA VAL A 587 18.31 -47.04 32.34
C VAL A 587 17.99 -46.08 31.19
N GLU A 588 16.89 -45.34 31.30
CA GLU A 588 16.55 -44.23 30.40
C GLU A 588 16.88 -42.91 31.08
N ASN A 589 17.67 -42.07 30.39
CA ASN A 589 18.13 -40.81 30.96
C ASN A 589 18.04 -39.66 29.94
N GLN A 590 17.53 -38.51 30.36
CA GLN A 590 17.32 -37.30 29.53
C GLN A 590 17.93 -36.09 30.25
N ALA A 591 18.87 -35.41 29.60
CA ALA A 591 19.36 -34.12 30.07
C ALA A 591 18.76 -32.98 29.24
N THR A 592 18.81 -31.78 29.82
CA THR A 592 18.46 -30.51 29.19
C THR A 592 19.66 -29.59 29.27
N VAL A 593 19.99 -28.90 28.19
CA VAL A 593 20.90 -27.74 28.25
C VAL A 593 20.09 -26.47 28.10
N THR A 594 20.49 -25.42 28.81
CA THR A 594 19.98 -24.05 28.63
C THR A 594 21.14 -23.07 28.53
N GLY A 595 20.93 -21.97 27.84
CA GLY A 595 21.90 -20.87 27.72
C GLY A 595 21.22 -19.58 27.25
N VAL A 596 21.97 -18.49 27.23
CA VAL A 596 21.50 -17.17 26.80
C VAL A 596 22.44 -16.61 25.75
N GLY A 597 21.91 -16.28 24.56
CA GLY A 597 22.66 -15.55 23.53
C GLY A 597 21.83 -14.37 23.03
N ASN A 598 22.45 -13.18 22.90
CA ASN A 598 21.76 -11.92 22.59
C ASN A 598 20.52 -11.67 23.46
N GLY A 599 20.60 -12.00 24.76
CA GLY A 599 19.48 -11.85 25.71
C GLY A 599 18.30 -12.81 25.51
N GLN A 600 18.37 -13.72 24.54
CA GLN A 600 17.36 -14.75 24.28
C GLN A 600 17.77 -16.08 24.92
N ILE A 601 16.82 -16.75 25.59
CA ILE A 601 17.05 -18.09 26.15
C ILE A 601 17.00 -19.11 25.00
N THR A 602 17.99 -19.99 24.96
CA THR A 602 18.02 -21.17 24.11
C THR A 602 18.10 -22.43 24.97
N SER A 603 17.52 -23.52 24.49
CA SER A 603 17.51 -24.78 25.22
C SER A 603 17.41 -25.95 24.27
N ASP A 604 17.98 -27.08 24.67
CA ASP A 604 17.86 -28.33 23.93
C ASP A 604 17.77 -29.53 24.88
N LEU A 605 17.16 -30.61 24.40
CA LEU A 605 17.08 -31.90 25.09
C LEU A 605 18.10 -32.85 24.49
N SER A 606 18.88 -33.52 25.34
CA SER A 606 19.92 -34.44 24.88
C SER A 606 19.40 -35.57 24.01
N ASP A 607 20.08 -35.83 22.90
CA ASP A 607 19.92 -37.02 22.08
C ASP A 607 21.12 -37.99 22.27
N ASP A 608 20.98 -39.22 21.77
CA ASP A 608 22.04 -40.24 21.83
C ASP A 608 23.14 -39.95 20.78
N ILE A 609 24.40 -40.20 21.14
CA ILE A 609 25.54 -40.13 20.20
C ILE A 609 25.44 -41.31 19.22
N SER A 610 24.55 -41.22 18.23
CA SER A 610 24.62 -42.12 17.09
C SER A 610 25.78 -41.66 16.20
N VAL A 611 26.91 -42.35 16.33
CA VAL A 611 28.10 -42.11 15.51
C VAL A 611 27.74 -42.42 14.04
N ASN A 612 27.37 -41.38 13.28
CA ASN A 612 27.02 -41.33 11.83
C ASN A 612 25.56 -41.01 11.44
N ALA A 613 24.96 -39.96 11.99
CA ALA A 613 23.91 -39.24 11.27
C ALA A 613 24.32 -37.77 11.07
N PRO A 614 24.79 -37.35 9.88
CA PRO A 614 24.63 -35.96 9.51
C PRO A 614 23.14 -35.79 9.25
N ASN A 615 22.39 -35.13 10.14
CA ASN A 615 21.05 -34.71 9.78
C ASN A 615 20.91 -33.19 9.84
N PRO A 616 21.22 -32.48 8.73
CA PRO A 616 21.06 -31.03 8.63
C PRO A 616 19.60 -30.57 8.48
N LEU A 617 18.58 -31.41 8.69
CA LEU A 617 17.18 -31.02 8.48
C LEU A 617 16.24 -31.63 9.52
N ARG A 618 15.78 -30.81 10.46
CA ARG A 618 14.41 -30.95 10.98
C ARG A 618 13.65 -29.62 10.79
N PRO A 619 12.89 -29.48 9.70
CA PRO A 619 11.85 -28.47 9.62
C PRO A 619 10.71 -28.82 10.58
N LYS A 620 10.10 -27.77 11.13
CA LYS A 620 8.90 -27.78 11.98
C LYS A 620 7.86 -28.80 11.50
N ASN A 621 7.34 -29.56 12.47
CA ASN A 621 6.16 -30.44 12.43
C ASN A 621 6.37 -31.96 12.18
N MET A 622 5.59 -32.73 12.94
CA MET A 622 5.15 -34.11 12.72
C MET A 622 5.80 -35.24 13.53
N TYR A 623 4.88 -36.05 14.03
CA TYR A 623 4.94 -36.99 15.10
C TYR A 623 4.35 -38.31 14.61
N GLY A 624 4.98 -39.46 14.87
CA GLY A 624 4.48 -40.75 14.40
C GLY A 624 5.32 -41.93 14.88
N THR A 625 4.74 -42.66 15.83
CA THR A 625 5.28 -43.82 16.56
C THR A 625 5.45 -45.09 15.70
N THR A 626 6.48 -45.89 15.98
CA THR A 626 6.36 -47.33 16.37
C THR A 626 7.72 -47.88 16.83
N ARG A 627 7.83 -48.27 18.11
CA ARG A 627 8.84 -49.25 18.59
C ARG A 627 8.21 -50.64 18.49
N THR A 628 8.88 -51.58 17.84
CA THR A 628 9.00 -52.98 18.31
C THR A 628 10.32 -53.57 17.76
N PRO A 629 11.19 -54.13 18.61
CA PRO A 629 12.43 -54.79 18.20
C PRO A 629 12.22 -56.30 18.01
N ILE A 630 12.78 -56.89 16.95
CA ILE A 630 13.14 -58.32 16.91
C ILE A 630 14.44 -58.46 16.11
N TYR A 631 15.54 -58.73 16.80
CA TYR A 631 16.64 -59.52 16.24
C TYR A 631 16.65 -60.86 16.97
N THR A 632 16.32 -61.94 16.24
CA THR A 632 16.78 -63.29 16.58
C THR A 632 17.36 -63.93 15.33
N SER A 633 18.46 -64.64 15.54
CA SER A 633 19.34 -65.30 14.58
C SER A 633 18.68 -66.30 13.61
N ILE A 634 19.30 -66.37 12.44
CA ILE A 634 19.26 -67.29 11.30
C ILE A 634 18.77 -68.74 11.56
N ASN A 635 17.84 -69.22 10.71
CA ASN A 635 17.98 -70.50 9.98
C ASN A 635 17.11 -70.49 8.69
N PRO A 636 17.58 -71.03 7.53
CA PRO A 636 16.90 -70.91 6.25
C PRO A 636 15.96 -72.10 5.96
N GLY A 637 14.71 -71.84 5.57
CA GLY A 637 13.78 -72.89 5.15
C GLY A 637 12.44 -72.41 4.61
N SER A 638 12.27 -72.52 3.28
CA SER A 638 11.04 -72.86 2.53
C SER A 638 9.76 -72.00 2.62
N TRP A 639 9.40 -71.41 1.45
CA TRP A 639 8.08 -71.48 0.73
C TRP A 639 6.80 -71.00 1.49
N THR A 640 5.88 -70.13 1.04
CA THR A 640 5.25 -69.80 -0.27
C THR A 640 4.35 -68.56 -0.12
N ASN A 641 4.13 -67.82 -1.22
CA ASN A 641 3.10 -66.77 -1.47
C ASN A 641 1.67 -67.38 -1.61
N PRO A 642 0.55 -66.67 -1.96
CA PRO A 642 -0.05 -65.36 -1.58
C PRO A 642 -1.57 -65.43 -1.19
N ASN A 643 -2.14 -64.26 -0.84
CA ASN A 643 -3.54 -63.79 -1.07
C ASN A 643 -4.72 -64.36 -0.25
N THR A 644 -5.39 -63.49 0.52
CA THR A 644 -6.69 -62.85 0.20
C THR A 644 -7.31 -62.24 1.48
N TRP A 645 -7.69 -60.97 1.45
CA TRP A 645 -9.09 -60.51 1.58
C TRP A 645 -9.16 -58.98 1.73
N SER A 646 -9.98 -58.39 0.88
CA SER A 646 -10.28 -56.97 0.73
C SER A 646 -11.57 -56.57 1.47
N GLY A 647 -11.58 -55.35 2.04
CA GLY A 647 -12.74 -54.45 1.98
C GLY A 647 -13.52 -54.22 3.28
N GLY A 648 -13.50 -52.97 3.77
CA GLY A 648 -14.49 -52.43 4.72
C GLY A 648 -14.06 -51.11 5.40
N ASN A 649 -14.67 -49.99 4.99
CA ASN A 649 -14.48 -48.60 5.48
C ASN A 649 -14.77 -48.37 6.97
N VAL A 650 -13.99 -47.48 7.62
CA VAL A 650 -14.33 -46.75 8.88
C VAL A 650 -13.63 -45.35 8.84
N PRO A 651 -14.24 -44.23 9.32
CA PRO A 651 -13.94 -42.82 8.95
C PRO A 651 -12.68 -42.21 9.60
N PRO A 652 -12.23 -40.99 9.19
CA PRO A 652 -10.98 -40.39 9.65
C PRO A 652 -10.99 -40.15 11.16
N ILE A 653 -9.98 -40.69 11.85
CA ILE A 653 -9.72 -40.43 13.26
C ILE A 653 -9.08 -39.05 13.38
N ASN A 654 -9.78 -38.17 14.10
CA ASN A 654 -9.27 -36.91 14.60
C ASN A 654 -8.21 -37.21 15.69
N LEU A 655 -6.95 -36.87 15.46
CA LEU A 655 -5.87 -36.93 16.44
C LEU A 655 -5.38 -35.51 16.75
N ASN A 656 -6.02 -34.88 17.74
CA ASN A 656 -5.35 -33.90 18.57
C ASN A 656 -4.36 -34.67 19.45
N ASN A 657 -3.08 -34.76 19.07
CA ASN A 657 -2.04 -35.30 19.94
C ASN A 657 -0.75 -34.48 19.84
N THR A 658 -0.54 -33.68 20.88
CA THR A 658 0.76 -33.26 21.38
C THR A 658 1.45 -34.48 22.01
N ASP A 659 2.54 -34.93 21.43
CA ASP A 659 3.58 -35.69 22.12
C ASP A 659 4.92 -35.08 21.61
N VAL A 660 6.05 -35.16 22.35
CA VAL A 660 7.43 -34.76 21.95
C VAL A 660 8.38 -36.00 21.97
N VAL A 661 9.01 -36.43 20.85
CA VAL A 661 9.64 -37.78 20.77
C VAL A 661 11.00 -37.59 21.41
N ASN A 662 11.03 -37.73 22.73
CA ASN A 662 12.26 -37.74 23.51
C ASN A 662 12.98 -39.06 23.22
N ILE A 663 14.14 -38.97 22.57
CA ILE A 663 15.04 -40.11 22.45
C ILE A 663 15.94 -40.04 23.70
N ASN A 664 15.43 -40.56 24.81
CA ASN A 664 16.21 -40.72 26.03
C ASN A 664 17.47 -41.56 25.70
N THR A 665 18.63 -41.18 26.23
CA THR A 665 19.81 -42.06 26.21
C THR A 665 19.46 -43.32 26.98
N ARG A 666 19.54 -44.48 26.30
CA ARG A 666 19.15 -45.78 26.86
C ARG A 666 20.37 -46.68 26.98
N VAL A 667 20.72 -47.05 28.20
CA VAL A 667 21.74 -48.07 28.47
C VAL A 667 21.01 -49.36 28.80
N GLU A 668 21.19 -50.40 27.98
CA GLU A 668 20.63 -51.73 28.26
C GLU A 668 21.47 -52.42 29.35
N LEU A 669 20.78 -53.07 30.30
CA LEU A 669 21.40 -53.77 31.41
C LEU A 669 21.24 -55.27 31.21
N THR A 670 22.32 -56.02 31.40
CA THR A 670 22.31 -57.48 31.22
C THR A 670 22.46 -58.16 32.58
N SER A 671 21.38 -58.75 33.10
CA SER A 671 21.44 -59.55 34.33
C SER A 671 22.06 -60.92 34.07
N GLY A 672 23.00 -61.35 34.92
CA GLY A 672 23.47 -62.73 34.97
C GLY A 672 22.34 -63.66 35.41
N GLY A 673 21.84 -64.50 34.50
CA GLY A 673 20.81 -65.48 34.82
C GLY A 673 21.34 -66.55 35.78
N TYR A 674 20.69 -66.71 36.93
CA TYR A 674 20.81 -67.91 37.78
C TYR A 674 20.05 -69.10 37.18
#